data_AF-A0A409Y2P8-F1
#
_entry.id   AF-A0A409Y2P8-F1
#
_cell.length_a   1.000
_cell.length_b   1.000
_cell.length_c   1.000
_cell.angle_alpha   90.00
_cell.angle_beta   90.00
_cell.angle_gamma   90.00
#
_symmetry.space_group_name_H-M   'P 1'
#
loop_
_entity.id
_entity.type
_entity.pdbx_description
1 polymer ?
#
loop_
_entity_poly.entity_id
_entity_poly.type
_entity_poly.pdbx_seq_one_letter_code
_entity_poly.pdbx_strand_id
1 'polypeptide(L)'
;MTTLSQDGKRAIDTLIHEFLQSKKTPGFVLGVSNIDEELYFHGGGPRIFDDAAGGELNPESVFWICSQTKMITALAGLKLIEQGKMTFDTPVADYLPQLANPVVVDSLSTTKTTFRPAKTVLTVKHLFNFTSGLFYPQDEDMARGNLNQGYHSKAIHASEDPLTEWFNLLKGDLPGVPLKFEPGTDFVYGWSSDILGFVIEKVSGQSLESFFKENIFKPLGMESSFYLSPELEKRLAALSWREKNGNLVPLTNQIPIIEKDPSKLKLHFGGVGLYSSMRDYLKLLRHIMQINAGKPVQNPILSQESIHSLWVPALNEAGVKSLNELLFILNFPPSLQWGTAMAINNEDWPQRRKKGAAFWSGWAGTEHFIDPAKGIAVVFGVQIAPWGDEEVMRKLFPKLEEAFLKRDTSIAGMTTLSQDGKQALDKFIKETLESKKTPGFVLGVSNADEEIYFNGGGLRVIDNPAEGQVNPDSVFWICSQTKLITALAGLKLVEQGKITFDTPVADYLPQLANLVIVDSLSTTQTTFRPAKTVLTVKHLFNFTSGLFYPQDEDAARGSLHRGYYSKDVHVTKDPLTEWFDLLKGDLPGIPVKFEPGTDFVYGWSSDILGFLIEKVSGQSLDDFFKEHIFKPLGMETSFYLTPELEKRLVALSWREKDGSLVPLTDQVPIIEKDPAKLKLHLGGVGLYSSMRDYLKLLRHIMRINAGKPVQNPILSQETIHSIWVPALNEAGVKSLNEFLVLLNFPVSLQWGTAMAIINQDWPQRRKKGVAFFLDMATLSQEGKQALDNLIKEALESKKVPGFTLGVSNIDKEIYFNGGGPRVPGDPSGGEVDPDSVFWICSQTKLITALAGLKLIEQGKITFDDPVADYFPQLGTPVIVDNLSTTHTTFRPAKNVLTVKHLFNFTSGLFYPLDEGALQGGLNRAYYSKDMHVTDDPLTEWFNLLKGDLPGVPLKFEPGTDFVYGWSSDVLGFLIEKVSGQTLDAFFKEHIFKPLGMETSFNLTPELEKRLVGLSWREKDGSLVPFTNQLTIIERDPTKLKLHLGGIGLYSSMRDYLKLLRHIMQINEEMKAGRSVPDPILKSETIRSIWVPALNEAGVKSLNDMYILSGFPVSLQWGTAMAINEQDWPQRRKKGSAFWGGWAGTDHFIDPTNGIALVFGVQITPASWADEVKRELFPKLEELVYAALTS
;
A
#
# COMPACT_ATOMS: atom_id res chain seq x y z
N MET A 1 -29.79 3.70 13.60
CA MET A 1 -29.46 5.01 13.01
C MET A 1 -27.96 5.09 12.89
N THR A 2 -27.44 5.45 11.72
CA THR A 2 -26.01 5.66 11.51
C THR A 2 -25.66 7.05 12.00
N THR A 3 -24.75 7.14 12.99
CA THR A 3 -24.22 8.40 13.53
C THR A 3 -22.74 8.51 13.22
N LEU A 4 -22.26 9.74 12.99
CA LEU A 4 -20.83 10.02 12.88
C LEU A 4 -20.30 10.40 14.26
N SER A 5 -19.31 9.65 14.75
CA SER A 5 -18.75 9.86 16.10
C SER A 5 -17.98 11.16 16.21
N GLN A 6 -17.81 11.66 17.43
CA GLN A 6 -16.96 12.84 17.68
C GLN A 6 -15.51 12.59 17.27
N ASP A 7 -15.01 11.37 17.42
CA ASP A 7 -13.67 10.99 16.97
C ASP A 7 -13.57 10.94 15.44
N GLY A 8 -14.59 10.43 14.76
CA GLY A 8 -14.69 10.47 13.31
C GLY A 8 -14.71 11.90 12.79
N LYS A 9 -15.51 12.79 13.40
CA LYS A 9 -15.54 14.22 13.08
C LYS A 9 -14.17 14.87 13.26
N ARG A 10 -13.51 14.65 14.41
CA ARG A 10 -12.16 15.17 14.67
C ARG A 10 -11.11 14.64 13.70
N ALA A 11 -11.18 13.37 13.33
CA ALA A 11 -10.26 12.78 12.36
C ALA A 11 -10.43 13.41 10.97
N ILE A 12 -11.68 13.63 10.55
CA ILE A 12 -11.99 14.35 9.31
C ILE A 12 -11.50 15.79 9.38
N ASP A 13 -11.76 16.51 10.47
CA ASP A 13 -11.32 17.91 10.66
C ASP A 13 -9.78 18.01 10.62
N THR A 14 -9.09 17.03 11.21
CA THR A 14 -7.61 16.94 11.19
C THR A 14 -7.10 16.74 9.76
N LEU A 15 -7.68 15.79 9.02
CA LEU A 15 -7.33 15.56 7.62
C LEU A 15 -7.60 16.79 6.76
N ILE A 16 -8.75 17.45 6.95
CA ILE A 16 -9.07 18.70 6.25
C ILE A 16 -7.99 19.74 6.51
N HIS A 17 -7.63 19.93 7.79
CA HIS A 17 -6.62 20.90 8.18
C HIS A 17 -5.24 20.60 7.60
N GLU A 18 -4.77 19.37 7.69
CA GLU A 18 -3.46 18.92 7.17
C GLU A 18 -3.34 19.16 5.66
N PHE A 19 -4.36 18.75 4.89
CA PHE A 19 -4.32 18.90 3.44
C PHE A 19 -4.40 20.36 3.01
N LEU A 20 -5.21 21.19 3.67
CA LEU A 20 -5.26 22.62 3.40
C LEU A 20 -3.94 23.33 3.76
N GLN A 21 -3.30 22.95 4.87
CA GLN A 21 -1.98 23.48 5.26
C GLN A 21 -0.88 23.11 4.27
N SER A 22 -0.96 21.93 3.65
CA SER A 22 0.04 21.47 2.68
C SER A 22 0.13 22.35 1.43
N LYS A 23 -0.90 23.15 1.14
CA LYS A 23 -1.10 23.90 -0.12
C LYS A 23 -1.05 23.04 -1.39
N LYS A 24 -1.12 21.71 -1.27
CA LYS A 24 -1.13 20.79 -2.41
C LYS A 24 -2.52 20.60 -3.00
N THR A 25 -3.58 20.97 -2.28
CA THR A 25 -4.96 20.91 -2.74
C THR A 25 -5.58 22.32 -2.73
N PRO A 26 -6.54 22.62 -3.62
CA PRO A 26 -7.33 23.82 -3.47
C PRO A 26 -8.28 23.67 -2.28
N GLY A 27 -9.06 24.70 -1.98
CA GLY A 27 -10.13 24.56 -1.00
C GLY A 27 -11.12 23.46 -1.41
N PHE A 28 -11.72 22.80 -0.42
CA PHE A 28 -12.72 21.76 -0.65
C PHE A 28 -13.74 21.67 0.49
N VAL A 29 -14.86 20.97 0.24
CA VAL A 29 -15.93 20.71 1.21
C VAL A 29 -16.32 19.22 1.21
N LEU A 30 -16.74 18.72 2.36
CA LEU A 30 -17.29 17.38 2.57
C LEU A 30 -18.62 17.48 3.30
N GLY A 31 -19.65 16.81 2.77
CA GLY A 31 -20.96 16.69 3.39
C GLY A 31 -21.36 15.23 3.54
N VAL A 32 -21.87 14.86 4.71
CA VAL A 32 -22.34 13.50 5.05
C VAL A 32 -23.72 13.61 5.68
N SER A 33 -24.68 12.83 5.18
CA SER A 33 -26.04 12.76 5.69
C SER A 33 -26.42 11.30 5.94
N ASN A 34 -27.23 11.05 6.97
CA ASN A 34 -28.07 9.86 6.99
C ASN A 34 -29.46 10.22 6.43
N ILE A 35 -30.39 9.27 6.51
CA ILE A 35 -31.77 9.44 6.01
C ILE A 35 -32.58 10.51 6.78
N ASP A 36 -32.21 10.84 8.00
CA ASP A 36 -32.96 11.72 8.91
C ASP A 36 -32.34 13.12 9.01
N GLU A 37 -31.01 13.22 9.04
CA GLU A 37 -30.29 14.45 9.32
C GLU A 37 -28.95 14.55 8.59
N GLU A 38 -28.44 15.79 8.48
CA GLU A 38 -27.06 16.07 8.08
C GLU A 38 -26.14 15.73 9.26
N LEU A 39 -25.27 14.74 9.08
CA LEU A 39 -24.37 14.25 10.13
C LEU A 39 -23.14 15.14 10.31
N TYR A 40 -22.63 15.65 9.18
CA TYR A 40 -21.43 16.46 9.10
C TYR A 40 -21.42 17.28 7.83
N PHE A 41 -20.98 18.53 7.93
CA PHE A 41 -20.67 19.34 6.77
C PHE A 41 -19.55 20.31 7.14
N HIS A 42 -18.41 20.16 6.50
CA HIS A 42 -17.28 21.04 6.74
C HIS A 42 -16.41 21.15 5.51
N GLY A 43 -15.66 22.22 5.43
CA GLY A 43 -14.72 22.48 4.37
C GLY A 43 -13.97 23.75 4.67
N GLY A 44 -12.87 23.95 3.98
CA GLY A 44 -12.02 25.10 4.21
C GLY A 44 -11.11 25.38 3.03
N GLY A 45 -10.30 26.42 3.19
CA GLY A 45 -9.43 26.92 2.15
C GLY A 45 -10.09 28.01 1.29
N PRO A 46 -9.27 28.73 0.52
CA PRO A 46 -9.75 29.86 -0.26
C PRO A 46 -10.57 29.37 -1.45
N ARG A 47 -11.58 30.17 -1.84
CA ARG A 47 -12.41 29.89 -3.03
C ARG A 47 -11.62 29.99 -4.33
N ILE A 48 -10.57 30.80 -4.32
CA ILE A 48 -9.60 30.95 -5.40
C ILE A 48 -8.25 30.51 -4.82
N PHE A 49 -7.61 29.52 -5.46
CA PHE A 49 -6.33 29.01 -4.96
C PHE A 49 -5.28 30.14 -4.87
N ASP A 50 -4.57 30.18 -3.75
CA ASP A 50 -3.55 31.20 -3.40
C ASP A 50 -4.04 32.66 -3.38
N ASP A 51 -5.36 32.89 -3.28
CA ASP A 51 -5.96 34.21 -3.09
C ASP A 51 -6.91 34.23 -1.88
N ALA A 52 -6.36 34.65 -0.74
CA ALA A 52 -7.13 34.79 0.50
C ALA A 52 -8.15 35.95 0.45
N ALA A 53 -7.98 36.94 -0.45
CA ALA A 53 -8.95 38.03 -0.62
C ALA A 53 -10.22 37.55 -1.34
N GLY A 54 -10.15 36.41 -2.05
CA GLY A 54 -11.27 35.74 -2.69
C GLY A 54 -12.30 35.14 -1.72
N GLY A 55 -12.04 35.13 -0.40
CA GLY A 55 -12.92 34.52 0.62
C GLY A 55 -12.79 32.99 0.70
N GLU A 56 -13.44 32.38 1.70
CA GLU A 56 -13.31 30.94 1.99
C GLU A 56 -14.49 30.11 1.48
N LEU A 57 -14.20 28.85 1.15
CA LEU A 57 -15.25 27.88 0.87
C LEU A 57 -16.02 27.56 2.13
N ASN A 58 -17.31 27.34 1.94
CA ASN A 58 -18.28 27.04 3.00
C ASN A 58 -19.38 26.15 2.41
N PRO A 59 -20.33 25.66 3.23
CA PRO A 59 -21.35 24.73 2.75
C PRO A 59 -22.26 25.26 1.62
N GLU A 60 -22.39 26.59 1.50
CA GLU A 60 -23.18 27.25 0.46
C GLU A 60 -22.35 27.61 -0.78
N SER A 61 -21.05 27.26 -0.81
CA SER A 61 -20.21 27.47 -1.99
C SER A 61 -20.73 26.65 -3.17
N VAL A 62 -20.67 27.27 -4.35
CA VAL A 62 -21.18 26.72 -5.60
C VAL A 62 -20.04 26.07 -6.36
N PHE A 63 -20.31 24.92 -6.95
CA PHE A 63 -19.35 24.15 -7.72
C PHE A 63 -19.91 23.93 -9.12
N TRP A 64 -19.03 23.91 -10.12
CA TRP A 64 -19.39 23.33 -11.40
C TRP A 64 -19.38 21.80 -11.25
N ILE A 65 -20.57 21.19 -11.18
CA ILE A 65 -20.69 19.79 -10.76
C ILE A 65 -20.43 18.78 -11.88
N CYS A 66 -20.21 19.26 -13.11
CA CYS A 66 -19.84 18.46 -14.27
C CYS A 66 -20.76 17.23 -14.41
N SER A 67 -20.17 16.04 -14.54
CA SER A 67 -20.86 14.76 -14.73
C SER A 67 -21.85 14.36 -13.63
N GLN A 68 -21.88 15.03 -12.48
CA GLN A 68 -22.97 14.84 -11.51
C GLN A 68 -24.33 15.37 -12.01
N THR A 69 -24.34 16.20 -13.06
CA THR A 69 -25.58 16.59 -13.77
C THR A 69 -26.33 15.38 -14.32
N LYS A 70 -25.64 14.29 -14.69
CA LYS A 70 -26.22 13.10 -15.31
C LYS A 70 -27.30 12.44 -14.47
N MET A 71 -27.10 12.39 -13.14
CA MET A 71 -28.09 11.85 -12.22
C MET A 71 -29.37 12.70 -12.23
N ILE A 72 -29.25 14.02 -12.22
CA ILE A 72 -30.41 14.94 -12.25
C ILE A 72 -31.17 14.78 -13.58
N THR A 73 -30.45 14.67 -14.70
CA THR A 73 -31.03 14.42 -16.02
C THR A 73 -31.77 13.07 -16.06
N ALA A 74 -31.21 12.03 -15.46
CA ALA A 74 -31.87 10.74 -15.37
C ALA A 74 -33.17 10.81 -14.54
N LEU A 75 -33.15 11.49 -13.39
CA LEU A 75 -34.35 11.69 -12.56
C LEU A 75 -35.44 12.46 -13.32
N ALA A 76 -35.06 13.47 -14.09
CA ALA A 76 -35.98 14.21 -14.95
C ALA A 76 -36.58 13.34 -16.07
N GLY A 77 -35.77 12.48 -16.69
CA GLY A 77 -36.25 11.52 -17.68
C GLY A 77 -37.23 10.51 -17.07
N LEU A 78 -36.92 9.96 -15.90
CA LEU A 78 -37.81 9.08 -15.15
C LEU A 78 -39.15 9.77 -14.83
N LYS A 79 -39.14 11.07 -14.54
CA LYS A 79 -40.35 11.84 -14.27
C LYS A 79 -41.30 11.87 -15.47
N LEU A 80 -40.76 12.05 -16.67
CA LEU A 80 -41.57 12.02 -17.90
C LEU A 80 -42.08 10.61 -18.21
N ILE A 81 -41.32 9.57 -17.85
CA ILE A 81 -41.77 8.16 -17.94
C ILE A 81 -42.94 7.91 -16.98
N GLU A 82 -42.87 8.36 -15.72
CA GLU A 82 -43.98 8.26 -14.76
C GLU A 82 -45.24 9.02 -15.23
N GLN A 83 -45.06 10.14 -15.92
CA GLN A 83 -46.14 10.92 -16.52
C GLN A 83 -46.72 10.26 -17.79
N GLY A 84 -46.16 9.14 -18.24
CA GLY A 84 -46.58 8.45 -19.47
C GLY A 84 -46.27 9.22 -20.76
N LYS A 85 -45.36 10.20 -20.72
CA LYS A 85 -45.01 11.03 -21.88
C LYS A 85 -43.98 10.39 -22.81
N MET A 86 -43.21 9.43 -22.31
CA MET A 86 -42.30 8.57 -23.06
C MET A 86 -42.09 7.24 -22.32
N THR A 87 -41.52 6.24 -22.97
CA THR A 87 -41.13 4.96 -22.34
C THR A 87 -39.65 4.68 -22.57
N PHE A 88 -39.09 3.71 -21.84
CA PHE A 88 -37.71 3.27 -22.06
C PHE A 88 -37.49 2.73 -23.49
N ASP A 89 -38.50 2.12 -24.10
CA ASP A 89 -38.40 1.52 -25.44
C ASP A 89 -38.69 2.51 -26.57
N THR A 90 -39.07 3.77 -26.26
CA THR A 90 -39.31 4.78 -27.28
C THR A 90 -38.03 5.03 -28.11
N PRO A 91 -38.09 4.95 -29.45
CA PRO A 91 -36.99 5.36 -30.33
C PRO A 91 -36.61 6.83 -30.10
N VAL A 92 -35.32 7.11 -29.94
CA VAL A 92 -34.86 8.50 -29.72
C VAL A 92 -35.08 9.37 -30.95
N ALA A 93 -35.09 8.75 -32.14
CA ALA A 93 -35.34 9.42 -33.41
C ALA A 93 -36.73 10.06 -33.51
N ASP A 94 -37.70 9.62 -32.72
CA ASP A 94 -39.05 10.22 -32.66
C ASP A 94 -39.01 11.65 -32.11
N TYR A 95 -37.99 11.98 -31.32
CA TYR A 95 -37.77 13.32 -30.74
C TYR A 95 -36.60 14.06 -31.37
N LEU A 96 -35.56 13.33 -31.80
CA LEU A 96 -34.32 13.86 -32.36
C LEU A 96 -34.02 13.18 -33.70
N PRO A 97 -34.60 13.68 -34.82
CA PRO A 97 -34.46 13.06 -36.15
C PRO A 97 -33.03 12.88 -36.64
N GLN A 98 -32.08 13.66 -36.11
CA GLN A 98 -30.64 13.54 -36.37
C GLN A 98 -30.08 12.15 -36.01
N LEU A 99 -30.75 11.42 -35.12
CA LEU A 99 -30.39 10.07 -34.67
C LEU A 99 -31.20 8.96 -35.38
N ALA A 100 -31.91 9.27 -36.47
CA ALA A 100 -32.69 8.27 -37.22
C ALA A 100 -31.81 7.23 -37.94
N ASN A 101 -30.61 7.62 -38.40
CA ASN A 101 -29.71 6.76 -39.17
C ASN A 101 -28.26 6.84 -38.66
N PRO A 102 -27.97 6.40 -37.41
CA PRO A 102 -26.63 6.41 -36.89
C PRO A 102 -25.77 5.33 -37.56
N VAL A 103 -24.44 5.48 -37.48
CA VAL A 103 -23.47 4.54 -38.04
C VAL A 103 -22.56 3.99 -36.94
N VAL A 104 -22.26 2.70 -36.98
CA VAL A 104 -21.25 2.08 -36.10
C VAL A 104 -19.87 2.19 -36.75
N VAL A 105 -18.90 2.74 -36.02
CA VAL A 105 -17.52 2.91 -36.51
C VAL A 105 -16.65 1.72 -36.10
N ASP A 106 -15.95 1.10 -37.07
CA ASP A 106 -15.13 -0.10 -36.81
C ASP A 106 -13.67 0.24 -36.45
N SER A 107 -13.15 1.39 -36.91
CA SER A 107 -11.88 1.97 -36.43
C SER A 107 -11.84 3.49 -36.65
N LEU A 108 -11.31 4.21 -35.67
CA LEU A 108 -10.97 5.64 -35.77
C LEU A 108 -9.48 5.76 -36.11
N SER A 109 -9.09 5.37 -37.33
CA SER A 109 -7.74 5.65 -37.83
C SER A 109 -7.72 7.01 -38.53
N THR A 110 -6.63 7.77 -38.38
CA THR A 110 -6.44 9.09 -38.98
C THR A 110 -6.34 9.07 -40.51
N THR A 111 -6.28 7.89 -41.13
CA THR A 111 -6.12 7.74 -42.59
C THR A 111 -7.34 7.15 -43.29
N LYS A 112 -8.23 6.43 -42.58
CA LYS A 112 -9.49 5.91 -43.14
C LYS A 112 -10.46 5.45 -42.04
N THR A 113 -11.56 6.17 -41.83
CA THR A 113 -12.66 5.73 -40.96
C THR A 113 -13.58 4.78 -41.72
N THR A 114 -13.67 3.53 -41.29
CA THR A 114 -14.66 2.57 -41.81
C THR A 114 -15.88 2.55 -40.90
N PHE A 115 -17.07 2.52 -41.51
CA PHE A 115 -18.35 2.52 -40.79
C PHE A 115 -19.37 1.65 -41.49
N ARG A 116 -20.41 1.28 -40.74
CA ARG A 116 -21.59 0.57 -41.22
C ARG A 116 -22.86 1.15 -40.60
N PRO A 117 -24.03 1.11 -41.27
CA PRO A 117 -25.29 1.51 -40.64
C PRO A 117 -25.55 0.70 -39.37
N ALA A 118 -26.01 1.37 -38.31
CA ALA A 118 -26.49 0.70 -37.12
C ALA A 118 -27.75 -0.13 -37.45
N LYS A 119 -27.82 -1.34 -36.91
CA LYS A 119 -28.96 -2.25 -37.12
C LYS A 119 -29.97 -2.17 -35.98
N THR A 120 -29.51 -1.84 -34.78
CA THR A 120 -30.36 -1.72 -33.60
C THR A 120 -30.90 -0.30 -33.48
N VAL A 121 -32.20 -0.16 -33.26
CA VAL A 121 -32.83 1.13 -32.97
C VAL A 121 -32.32 1.68 -31.64
N LEU A 122 -31.84 2.91 -31.65
CA LEU A 122 -31.39 3.60 -30.44
C LEU A 122 -32.61 4.11 -29.65
N THR A 123 -32.84 3.57 -28.45
CA THR A 123 -33.98 3.87 -27.58
C THR A 123 -33.57 4.71 -26.36
N VAL A 124 -34.56 5.27 -25.66
CA VAL A 124 -34.36 6.01 -24.41
C VAL A 124 -33.63 5.16 -23.36
N LYS A 125 -33.92 3.85 -23.27
CA LYS A 125 -33.22 2.89 -22.39
C LYS A 125 -31.72 2.89 -22.60
N HIS A 126 -31.27 2.92 -23.86
CA HIS A 126 -29.85 2.91 -24.17
C HIS A 126 -29.14 4.18 -23.69
N LEU A 127 -29.85 5.31 -23.64
CA LEU A 127 -29.31 6.56 -23.08
C LEU A 127 -29.13 6.48 -21.56
N PHE A 128 -30.13 5.98 -20.83
CA PHE A 128 -30.06 5.79 -19.38
C PHE A 128 -28.92 4.86 -18.95
N ASN A 129 -28.72 3.80 -19.73
CA ASN A 129 -27.77 2.74 -19.40
C ASN A 129 -26.36 2.98 -19.95
N PHE A 130 -26.13 4.08 -20.69
CA PHE A 130 -24.87 4.32 -21.40
C PHE A 130 -24.47 3.16 -22.34
N THR A 131 -25.48 2.49 -22.89
CA THR A 131 -25.34 1.41 -23.88
C THR A 131 -25.74 1.87 -25.27
N SER A 132 -25.88 3.18 -25.50
CA SER A 132 -26.25 3.76 -26.79
C SER A 132 -25.17 3.64 -27.87
N GLY A 133 -23.92 3.42 -27.47
CA GLY A 133 -22.75 3.52 -28.34
C GLY A 133 -22.27 4.96 -28.56
N LEU A 134 -22.97 5.99 -28.06
CA LEU A 134 -22.54 7.39 -28.14
C LEU A 134 -21.34 7.63 -27.22
N PHE A 135 -20.20 8.01 -27.80
CA PHE A 135 -18.92 8.11 -27.10
C PHE A 135 -18.28 9.49 -27.29
N TYR A 136 -17.40 9.88 -26.37
CA TYR A 136 -16.50 11.01 -26.61
C TYR A 136 -15.37 10.55 -27.54
N PRO A 137 -15.16 11.18 -28.71
CA PRO A 137 -13.98 10.92 -29.53
C PRO A 137 -12.70 11.05 -28.70
N GLN A 138 -11.81 10.05 -28.77
CA GLN A 138 -10.47 10.17 -28.22
C GLN A 138 -9.61 10.92 -29.23
N ASP A 139 -9.39 12.21 -28.98
CA ASP A 139 -8.41 13.04 -29.66
C ASP A 139 -7.16 13.25 -28.78
N GLU A 140 -6.11 13.84 -29.35
CA GLU A 140 -4.91 14.21 -28.60
C GLU A 140 -5.21 15.13 -27.40
N ASP A 141 -6.34 15.84 -27.43
CA ASP A 141 -6.75 16.83 -26.43
C ASP A 141 -7.38 16.16 -25.19
N MET A 142 -8.21 15.14 -25.36
CA MET A 142 -8.71 14.30 -24.26
C MET A 142 -7.56 13.55 -23.56
N ALA A 143 -6.53 13.12 -24.30
CA ALA A 143 -5.31 12.53 -23.73
C ALA A 143 -4.48 13.54 -22.92
N ARG A 144 -4.67 14.85 -23.14
CA ARG A 144 -4.09 15.95 -22.36
C ARG A 144 -5.01 16.45 -21.23
N GLY A 145 -6.17 15.82 -21.04
CA GLY A 145 -7.14 16.14 -20.01
C GLY A 145 -8.18 17.19 -20.38
N ASN A 146 -8.28 17.59 -21.65
CA ASN A 146 -9.26 18.59 -22.11
C ASN A 146 -10.69 18.03 -22.10
N LEU A 147 -11.67 18.94 -22.07
CA LEU A 147 -13.05 18.59 -22.38
C LEU A 147 -13.21 18.42 -23.89
N ASN A 148 -14.10 17.54 -24.31
CA ASN A 148 -14.38 17.37 -25.73
C ASN A 148 -14.91 18.68 -26.36
N GLN A 149 -14.51 18.95 -27.60
CA GLN A 149 -14.91 20.14 -28.37
C GLN A 149 -16.42 20.39 -28.39
N GLY A 150 -17.22 19.31 -28.36
CA GLY A 150 -18.68 19.41 -28.28
C GLY A 150 -19.21 20.19 -27.07
N TYR A 151 -18.42 20.36 -26.01
CA TYR A 151 -18.81 21.12 -24.83
C TYR A 151 -18.36 22.59 -24.83
N HIS A 152 -17.32 22.94 -25.57
CA HIS A 152 -16.68 24.27 -25.47
C HIS A 152 -16.61 25.02 -26.80
N SER A 153 -17.25 24.51 -27.87
CA SER A 153 -17.30 25.18 -29.16
C SER A 153 -18.18 26.44 -29.09
N LYS A 154 -17.55 27.62 -29.23
CA LYS A 154 -18.25 28.91 -29.27
C LYS A 154 -19.19 29.03 -30.49
N ALA A 155 -18.92 28.32 -31.58
CA ALA A 155 -19.75 28.34 -32.78
C ALA A 155 -21.17 27.81 -32.51
N ILE A 156 -21.29 26.82 -31.62
CA ILE A 156 -22.58 26.24 -31.24
C ILE A 156 -23.46 27.27 -30.56
N HIS A 157 -22.93 27.99 -29.58
CA HIS A 157 -23.66 29.02 -28.85
C HIS A 157 -23.90 30.31 -29.67
N ALA A 158 -23.10 30.54 -30.71
CA ALA A 158 -23.33 31.63 -31.67
C ALA A 158 -24.41 31.31 -32.71
N SER A 159 -24.71 30.03 -32.95
CA SER A 159 -25.70 29.59 -33.94
C SER A 159 -27.13 30.01 -33.57
N GLU A 160 -27.97 30.24 -34.59
CA GLU A 160 -29.42 30.37 -34.43
C GLU A 160 -30.10 29.01 -34.20
N ASP A 161 -29.45 27.91 -34.63
CA ASP A 161 -29.85 26.53 -34.34
C ASP A 161 -28.67 25.77 -33.69
N PRO A 162 -28.46 25.93 -32.37
CA PRO A 162 -27.32 25.36 -31.66
C PRO A 162 -27.35 23.83 -31.63
N LEU A 163 -28.54 23.23 -31.58
CA LEU A 163 -28.68 21.76 -31.49
C LEU A 163 -28.27 21.09 -32.79
N THR A 164 -28.72 21.62 -33.94
CA THR A 164 -28.29 21.09 -35.25
C THR A 164 -26.79 21.27 -35.45
N GLU A 165 -26.23 22.42 -35.05
CA GLU A 165 -24.79 22.65 -35.15
C GLU A 165 -23.98 21.67 -34.29
N TRP A 166 -24.46 21.37 -33.08
CA TRP A 166 -23.83 20.37 -32.21
C TRP A 166 -23.87 18.96 -32.82
N PHE A 167 -25.00 18.55 -33.43
CA PHE A 167 -25.07 17.27 -34.14
C PHE A 167 -24.18 17.22 -35.38
N ASN A 168 -24.03 18.33 -36.11
CA ASN A 168 -23.11 18.43 -37.24
C ASN A 168 -21.66 18.23 -36.78
N LEU A 169 -21.27 18.80 -35.64
CA LEU A 169 -19.96 18.59 -35.04
C LEU A 169 -19.72 17.11 -34.68
N LEU A 170 -20.70 16.45 -34.04
CA LEU A 170 -20.59 15.03 -33.68
C LEU A 170 -20.51 14.11 -34.90
N LYS A 171 -21.27 14.43 -35.94
CA LYS A 171 -21.34 13.68 -37.20
C LYS A 171 -20.05 13.82 -38.01
N GLY A 172 -19.46 15.02 -38.05
CA GLY A 172 -18.37 15.34 -38.96
C GLY A 172 -18.74 15.02 -40.41
N ASP A 173 -17.84 14.35 -41.14
CA ASP A 173 -18.05 13.94 -42.54
C ASP A 173 -18.81 12.61 -42.70
N LEU A 174 -19.21 11.96 -41.61
CA LEU A 174 -19.92 10.68 -41.67
C LEU A 174 -21.37 10.87 -42.16
N PRO A 175 -22.01 9.87 -42.80
CA PRO A 175 -23.39 10.03 -43.26
C PRO A 175 -24.43 10.06 -42.12
N GLY A 176 -24.05 9.63 -40.92
CA GLY A 176 -24.89 9.65 -39.71
C GLY A 176 -24.05 9.80 -38.44
N VAL A 177 -24.70 10.01 -37.30
CA VAL A 177 -24.02 10.15 -36.00
C VAL A 177 -23.25 8.87 -35.67
N PRO A 178 -21.96 8.95 -35.31
CA PRO A 178 -21.13 7.78 -35.01
C PRO A 178 -21.45 7.15 -33.66
N LEU A 179 -21.49 5.82 -33.63
CA LEU A 179 -21.60 4.96 -32.46
C LEU A 179 -20.39 4.02 -32.40
N LYS A 180 -19.88 3.75 -31.20
CA LYS A 180 -18.76 2.83 -30.97
C LYS A 180 -19.16 1.37 -31.21
N PHE A 181 -20.43 1.04 -30.97
CA PHE A 181 -20.99 -0.30 -31.11
C PHE A 181 -22.51 -0.22 -31.34
N GLU A 182 -23.15 -1.36 -31.60
CA GLU A 182 -24.60 -1.43 -31.74
C GLU A 182 -25.29 -1.13 -30.39
N PRO A 183 -26.32 -0.27 -30.35
CA PRO A 183 -27.04 0.03 -29.12
C PRO A 183 -27.45 -1.24 -28.34
N GLY A 184 -27.18 -1.25 -27.04
CA GLY A 184 -27.48 -2.35 -26.11
C GLY A 184 -26.41 -3.44 -26.01
N THR A 185 -25.36 -3.42 -26.85
CA THR A 185 -24.38 -4.53 -26.91
C THR A 185 -23.22 -4.41 -25.92
N ASP A 186 -22.87 -3.18 -25.51
CA ASP A 186 -21.73 -2.90 -24.64
C ASP A 186 -21.96 -1.55 -23.91
N PHE A 187 -21.01 -1.11 -23.07
CA PHE A 187 -21.01 0.15 -22.34
C PHE A 187 -19.94 1.11 -22.88
N VAL A 188 -20.31 2.38 -23.05
CA VAL A 188 -19.32 3.44 -23.31
C VAL A 188 -19.74 4.75 -22.66
N TYR A 189 -18.79 5.41 -22.03
CA TYR A 189 -19.00 6.73 -21.47
C TYR A 189 -19.01 7.80 -22.57
N GLY A 190 -20.02 8.68 -22.56
CA GLY A 190 -20.21 9.65 -23.64
C GLY A 190 -21.49 10.48 -23.53
N TRP A 191 -22.00 10.89 -24.70
CA TRP A 191 -23.06 11.88 -24.87
C TRP A 191 -24.49 11.42 -24.53
N SER A 192 -24.64 10.20 -24.02
CA SER A 192 -25.96 9.60 -23.73
C SER A 192 -26.84 10.50 -22.84
N SER A 193 -26.25 11.11 -21.81
CA SER A 193 -26.99 11.99 -20.89
C SER A 193 -27.32 13.36 -21.49
N ASP A 194 -26.48 13.89 -22.38
CA ASP A 194 -26.78 15.16 -23.06
C ASP A 194 -27.96 15.00 -24.01
N ILE A 195 -27.94 13.91 -24.79
CA ILE A 195 -29.04 13.55 -25.68
C ILE A 195 -30.33 13.26 -24.90
N LEU A 196 -30.24 12.61 -23.72
CA LEU A 196 -31.40 12.47 -22.83
C LEU A 196 -31.95 13.83 -22.39
N GLY A 197 -31.07 14.81 -22.12
CA GLY A 197 -31.46 16.20 -21.85
C GLY A 197 -32.26 16.81 -23.00
N PHE A 198 -31.79 16.69 -24.24
CA PHE A 198 -32.50 17.20 -25.42
C PHE A 198 -33.84 16.48 -25.66
N VAL A 199 -33.91 15.18 -25.39
CA VAL A 199 -35.18 14.43 -25.42
C VAL A 199 -36.15 14.99 -24.37
N ILE A 200 -35.71 15.27 -23.15
CA ILE A 200 -36.54 15.88 -22.10
C ILE A 200 -37.10 17.23 -22.56
N GLU A 201 -36.30 18.08 -23.21
CA GLU A 201 -36.77 19.37 -23.74
C GLU A 201 -37.86 19.19 -24.80
N LYS A 202 -37.64 18.27 -25.74
CA LYS A 202 -38.62 17.98 -26.81
C LYS A 202 -39.92 17.39 -26.28
N VAL A 203 -39.84 16.46 -25.32
CA VAL A 203 -41.01 15.80 -24.73
C VAL A 203 -41.79 16.73 -23.81
N SER A 204 -41.10 17.58 -23.05
CA SER A 204 -41.74 18.49 -22.09
C SER A 204 -42.24 19.80 -22.73
N GLY A 205 -41.65 20.22 -23.84
CA GLY A 205 -41.84 21.56 -24.42
C GLY A 205 -41.21 22.68 -23.59
N GLN A 206 -40.41 22.35 -22.58
CA GLN A 206 -39.69 23.29 -21.73
C GLN A 206 -38.19 23.23 -22.02
N SER A 207 -37.45 24.30 -21.70
CA SER A 207 -35.99 24.20 -21.61
C SER A 207 -35.59 23.26 -20.45
N LEU A 208 -34.42 22.64 -20.54
CA LEU A 208 -33.94 21.72 -19.52
C LEU A 208 -33.78 22.42 -18.16
N GLU A 209 -33.34 23.68 -18.19
CA GLU A 209 -33.30 24.58 -17.03
C GLU A 209 -34.68 24.75 -16.37
N SER A 210 -35.71 25.11 -17.15
CA SER A 210 -37.07 25.30 -16.63
C SER A 210 -37.61 24.00 -16.05
N PHE A 211 -37.41 22.89 -16.76
CA PHE A 211 -37.91 21.58 -16.34
C PHE A 211 -37.27 21.13 -15.02
N PHE A 212 -35.95 21.26 -14.87
CA PHE A 212 -35.25 20.91 -13.63
C PHE A 212 -35.68 21.80 -12.47
N LYS A 213 -35.82 23.12 -12.71
CA LYS A 213 -36.28 24.07 -11.70
C LYS A 213 -37.65 23.70 -11.16
N GLU A 214 -38.61 23.40 -12.04
CA GLU A 214 -39.99 23.10 -11.64
C GLU A 214 -40.12 21.72 -10.98
N ASN A 215 -39.44 20.70 -11.50
CA ASN A 215 -39.72 19.30 -11.15
C ASN A 215 -38.75 18.70 -10.13
N ILE A 216 -37.57 19.30 -9.92
CA ILE A 216 -36.54 18.78 -9.02
C ILE A 216 -36.12 19.84 -8.01
N PHE A 217 -35.68 21.02 -8.47
CA PHE A 217 -35.03 21.99 -7.60
C PHE A 217 -36.00 22.71 -6.67
N LYS A 218 -37.11 23.25 -7.18
CA LYS A 218 -38.12 23.95 -6.36
C LYS A 218 -38.76 23.02 -5.31
N PRO A 219 -39.12 21.76 -5.61
CA PRO A 219 -39.58 20.80 -4.59
C PRO A 219 -38.59 20.57 -3.45
N LEU A 220 -37.28 20.65 -3.73
CA LEU A 220 -36.21 20.38 -2.76
C LEU A 220 -35.57 21.64 -2.16
N GLY A 221 -36.00 22.83 -2.59
CA GLY A 221 -35.37 24.10 -2.20
C GLY A 221 -33.90 24.16 -2.59
N MET A 222 -33.57 23.71 -3.81
CA MET A 222 -32.23 23.82 -4.41
C MET A 222 -32.13 25.07 -5.30
N GLU A 223 -30.96 25.71 -5.32
CA GLU A 223 -30.65 26.88 -6.15
C GLU A 223 -29.81 26.53 -7.38
N SER A 224 -29.84 25.26 -7.79
CA SER A 224 -29.04 24.76 -8.91
C SER A 224 -29.53 25.33 -10.25
N SER A 225 -28.60 25.58 -11.17
CA SER A 225 -28.92 26.17 -12.47
C SER A 225 -27.84 25.88 -13.52
N PHE A 226 -28.24 25.85 -14.79
CA PHE A 226 -27.32 25.91 -15.93
C PHE A 226 -26.72 27.31 -16.11
N TYR A 227 -27.40 28.35 -15.61
CA TYR A 227 -26.94 29.72 -15.71
C TYR A 227 -26.11 30.11 -14.49
N LEU A 228 -24.88 30.54 -14.72
CA LEU A 228 -24.06 31.16 -13.70
C LEU A 228 -24.56 32.59 -13.42
N SER A 229 -25.63 32.72 -12.64
CA SER A 229 -26.18 34.02 -12.25
C SER A 229 -25.20 34.79 -11.36
N PRO A 230 -25.31 36.12 -11.24
CA PRO A 230 -24.43 36.91 -10.37
C PRO A 230 -24.37 36.41 -8.92
N GLU A 231 -25.47 35.83 -8.39
CA GLU A 231 -25.50 35.29 -7.02
C GLU A 231 -24.83 33.91 -6.90
N LEU A 232 -24.85 33.10 -7.96
CA LEU A 232 -24.11 31.83 -8.01
C LEU A 232 -22.61 32.10 -8.23
N GLU A 233 -22.28 33.04 -9.12
CA GLU A 233 -20.91 33.46 -9.40
C GLU A 233 -20.19 33.99 -8.15
N LYS A 234 -20.90 34.80 -7.35
CA LYS A 234 -20.40 35.30 -6.05
C LYS A 234 -20.04 34.20 -5.06
N ARG A 235 -20.47 32.97 -5.24
CA ARG A 235 -20.19 31.81 -4.37
C ARG A 235 -19.41 30.71 -5.08
N LEU A 236 -19.08 30.88 -6.36
CA LEU A 236 -18.42 29.87 -7.17
C LEU A 236 -17.01 29.60 -6.66
N ALA A 237 -16.69 28.33 -6.44
CA ALA A 237 -15.33 27.84 -6.27
C ALA A 237 -14.60 27.92 -7.62
N ALA A 238 -13.45 28.59 -7.67
CA ALA A 238 -12.68 28.70 -8.90
C ALA A 238 -11.95 27.40 -9.21
N LEU A 239 -11.89 27.05 -10.50
CA LEU A 239 -11.11 25.92 -10.98
C LEU A 239 -9.62 26.15 -10.73
N SER A 240 -8.95 25.10 -10.28
CA SER A 240 -7.50 25.01 -10.18
C SER A 240 -6.97 24.01 -11.21
N TRP A 241 -5.71 24.18 -11.61
CA TRP A 241 -5.00 23.35 -12.56
C TRP A 241 -3.72 22.81 -11.92
N ARG A 242 -3.50 21.49 -11.97
CA ARG A 242 -2.22 20.88 -11.60
C ARG A 242 -1.33 20.77 -12.84
N GLU A 243 -0.20 21.44 -12.78
CA GLU A 243 0.85 21.36 -13.79
C GLU A 243 1.60 20.02 -13.70
N LYS A 244 2.26 19.62 -14.81
CA LYS A 244 3.05 18.37 -14.87
C LYS A 244 4.17 18.27 -13.84
N ASN A 245 4.66 19.40 -13.34
CA ASN A 245 5.68 19.49 -12.28
C ASN A 245 5.08 19.32 -10.86
N GLY A 246 3.77 19.13 -10.73
CA GLY A 246 3.05 19.00 -9.46
C GLY A 246 2.49 20.31 -8.89
N ASN A 247 2.85 21.46 -9.45
CA ASN A 247 2.38 22.77 -8.98
C ASN A 247 0.88 22.95 -9.22
N LEU A 248 0.21 23.51 -8.22
CA LEU A 248 -1.20 23.87 -8.30
C LEU A 248 -1.31 25.37 -8.60
N VAL A 249 -2.12 25.74 -9.59
CA VAL A 249 -2.34 27.14 -10.00
C VAL A 249 -3.83 27.38 -10.30
N PRO A 250 -4.34 28.62 -10.28
CA PRO A 250 -5.68 28.91 -10.80
C PRO A 250 -5.80 28.58 -12.28
N LEU A 251 -6.93 27.99 -12.69
CA LEU A 251 -7.26 27.75 -14.08
C LEU A 251 -7.74 29.05 -14.73
N THR A 252 -6.96 29.54 -15.69
CA THR A 252 -7.21 30.79 -16.41
C THR A 252 -7.39 30.55 -17.91
N ASN A 253 -6.38 29.97 -18.57
CA ASN A 253 -6.36 29.75 -20.02
C ASN A 253 -5.71 28.41 -20.44
N GLN A 254 -5.43 27.52 -19.49
CA GLN A 254 -4.73 26.26 -19.75
C GLN A 254 -5.56 25.34 -20.67
N ILE A 255 -6.88 25.33 -20.51
CA ILE A 255 -7.80 24.54 -21.35
C ILE A 255 -9.09 25.31 -21.63
N PRO A 256 -9.79 25.03 -22.76
CA PRO A 256 -11.13 25.52 -22.97
C PRO A 256 -12.15 24.79 -22.08
N ILE A 257 -13.14 25.52 -21.59
CA ILE A 257 -14.25 25.02 -20.77
C ILE A 257 -15.59 25.48 -21.33
N ILE A 258 -16.70 24.98 -20.78
CA ILE A 258 -18.06 25.31 -21.23
C ILE A 258 -18.33 26.83 -21.21
N GLU A 259 -19.28 27.28 -22.02
CA GLU A 259 -19.73 28.68 -22.03
C GLU A 259 -20.29 29.05 -20.64
N LYS A 260 -19.75 30.12 -20.05
CA LYS A 260 -20.09 30.59 -18.70
C LYS A 260 -21.04 31.77 -18.74
N ASP A 261 -21.05 32.53 -19.84
CA ASP A 261 -21.88 33.71 -19.99
C ASP A 261 -23.35 33.31 -20.17
N PRO A 262 -24.23 33.60 -19.19
CA PRO A 262 -25.63 33.21 -19.27
C PRO A 262 -26.35 33.81 -20.49
N SER A 263 -25.90 34.96 -21.00
CA SER A 263 -26.49 35.61 -22.17
C SER A 263 -26.15 34.90 -23.49
N LYS A 264 -25.09 34.08 -23.50
CA LYS A 264 -24.62 33.32 -24.67
C LYS A 264 -25.01 31.85 -24.62
N LEU A 265 -25.34 31.32 -23.44
CA LEU A 265 -25.66 29.90 -23.27
C LEU A 265 -27.00 29.52 -23.93
N LYS A 266 -26.93 29.10 -25.20
CA LYS A 266 -28.11 28.65 -25.97
C LYS A 266 -28.43 27.15 -25.92
N LEU A 267 -27.59 26.31 -25.30
CA LEU A 267 -27.78 24.85 -25.26
C LEU A 267 -27.46 24.31 -23.86
N HIS A 268 -28.39 23.55 -23.27
CA HIS A 268 -28.24 22.98 -21.92
C HIS A 268 -27.75 21.53 -21.97
N PHE A 269 -26.48 21.32 -21.60
CA PHE A 269 -25.87 19.99 -21.61
C PHE A 269 -26.21 19.19 -20.35
N GLY A 270 -27.18 18.29 -20.46
CA GLY A 270 -27.62 17.38 -19.39
C GLY A 270 -26.54 16.41 -18.89
N GLY A 271 -25.36 16.36 -19.51
CA GLY A 271 -24.22 15.57 -19.09
C GLY A 271 -23.21 16.32 -18.23
N VAL A 272 -23.18 17.66 -18.23
CA VAL A 272 -22.08 18.43 -17.61
C VAL A 272 -22.46 19.82 -17.08
N GLY A 273 -23.61 20.38 -17.47
CA GLY A 273 -23.81 21.84 -17.47
C GLY A 273 -24.23 22.51 -16.16
N LEU A 274 -24.53 21.78 -15.08
CA LEU A 274 -25.08 22.41 -13.86
C LEU A 274 -24.01 23.01 -12.94
N TYR A 275 -24.40 24.11 -12.31
CA TYR A 275 -23.79 24.66 -11.11
C TYR A 275 -24.70 24.38 -9.90
N SER A 276 -24.11 23.90 -8.81
CA SER A 276 -24.84 23.55 -7.58
C SER A 276 -23.93 23.64 -6.36
N SER A 277 -24.50 23.88 -5.18
CA SER A 277 -23.76 23.69 -3.92
C SER A 277 -23.74 22.21 -3.53
N MET A 278 -22.69 21.75 -2.85
CA MET A 278 -22.66 20.39 -2.34
C MET A 278 -23.78 20.14 -1.32
N ARG A 279 -24.22 21.17 -0.59
CA ARG A 279 -25.36 21.08 0.33
C ARG A 279 -26.68 20.85 -0.39
N ASP A 280 -26.93 21.53 -1.50
CA ASP A 280 -28.11 21.25 -2.32
C ASP A 280 -28.07 19.84 -2.91
N TYR A 281 -26.91 19.40 -3.39
CA TYR A 281 -26.75 18.04 -3.89
C TYR A 281 -26.97 17.00 -2.78
N LEU A 282 -26.50 17.25 -1.56
CA LEU A 282 -26.73 16.37 -0.41
C LEU A 282 -28.21 16.29 -0.01
N LYS A 283 -28.99 17.38 -0.14
CA LYS A 283 -30.45 17.35 0.02
C LYS A 283 -31.09 16.39 -0.98
N LEU A 284 -30.67 16.44 -2.25
CA LEU A 284 -31.15 15.53 -3.29
C LEU A 284 -30.83 14.07 -2.95
N LEU A 285 -29.59 13.76 -2.55
CA LEU A 285 -29.20 12.39 -2.19
C LEU A 285 -29.98 11.85 -0.98
N ARG A 286 -30.17 12.67 0.05
CA ARG A 286 -30.99 12.30 1.22
C ARG A 286 -32.45 12.06 0.83
N HIS A 287 -33.03 12.89 -0.04
CA HIS A 287 -34.40 12.69 -0.54
C HIS A 287 -34.53 11.37 -1.32
N ILE A 288 -33.55 11.04 -2.17
CA ILE A 288 -33.47 9.75 -2.86
C ILE A 288 -33.42 8.59 -1.86
N MET A 289 -32.58 8.69 -0.82
CA MET A 289 -32.52 7.66 0.24
C MET A 289 -33.85 7.50 0.98
N GLN A 290 -34.53 8.60 1.29
CA GLN A 290 -35.83 8.60 1.97
C GLN A 290 -36.89 7.89 1.13
N ILE A 291 -37.00 8.24 -0.15
CA ILE A 291 -37.93 7.59 -1.08
C ILE A 291 -37.58 6.11 -1.23
N ASN A 292 -36.30 5.76 -1.43
CA ASN A 292 -35.86 4.38 -1.60
C ASN A 292 -36.23 3.51 -0.38
N ALA A 293 -36.09 4.05 0.84
CA ALA A 293 -36.44 3.38 2.08
C ALA A 293 -37.97 3.36 2.37
N GLY A 294 -38.80 3.93 1.49
CA GLY A 294 -40.25 4.01 1.68
C GLY A 294 -40.66 4.97 2.81
N LYS A 295 -39.80 5.91 3.21
CA LYS A 295 -40.17 6.94 4.19
C LYS A 295 -41.13 7.96 3.54
N PRO A 296 -42.20 8.38 4.24
CA PRO A 296 -43.02 9.49 3.77
C PRO A 296 -42.18 10.76 3.64
N VAL A 297 -42.13 11.33 2.44
CA VAL A 297 -41.49 12.62 2.16
C VAL A 297 -42.53 13.62 1.67
N GLN A 298 -42.34 14.89 2.00
CA GLN A 298 -43.15 15.97 1.45
C GLN A 298 -42.74 16.18 -0.02
N ASN A 299 -43.70 16.14 -0.95
CA ASN A 299 -43.48 16.34 -2.38
C ASN A 299 -42.40 15.40 -2.99
N PRO A 300 -42.62 14.07 -3.03
CA PRO A 300 -41.68 13.14 -3.66
C PRO A 300 -41.42 13.53 -5.12
N ILE A 301 -40.15 13.62 -5.51
CA ILE A 301 -39.79 14.00 -6.89
C ILE A 301 -40.11 12.87 -7.87
N LEU A 302 -40.08 11.62 -7.41
CA LEU A 302 -40.40 10.39 -8.15
C LEU A 302 -41.05 9.38 -7.20
N SER A 303 -41.69 8.36 -7.76
CA SER A 303 -42.14 7.18 -7.03
C SER A 303 -40.96 6.36 -6.49
N GLN A 304 -41.25 5.52 -5.49
CA GLN A 304 -40.27 4.57 -4.95
C GLN A 304 -39.75 3.60 -6.01
N GLU A 305 -40.62 3.15 -6.93
CA GLU A 305 -40.24 2.24 -8.02
C GLU A 305 -39.20 2.88 -8.96
N SER A 306 -39.43 4.12 -9.39
CA SER A 306 -38.47 4.85 -10.23
C SER A 306 -37.14 5.08 -9.52
N ILE A 307 -37.15 5.41 -8.23
CA ILE A 307 -35.92 5.55 -7.44
C ILE A 307 -35.19 4.21 -7.30
N HIS A 308 -35.90 3.11 -7.10
CA HIS A 308 -35.29 1.79 -6.98
C HIS A 308 -34.57 1.37 -8.28
N SER A 309 -35.00 1.88 -9.44
CA SER A 309 -34.31 1.63 -10.73
C SER A 309 -32.85 2.09 -10.75
N LEU A 310 -32.46 3.06 -9.91
CA LEU A 310 -31.07 3.52 -9.79
C LEU A 310 -30.12 2.41 -9.30
N TRP A 311 -30.65 1.36 -8.66
CA TRP A 311 -29.90 0.22 -8.14
C TRP A 311 -30.08 -1.07 -8.94
N VAL A 312 -30.83 -1.04 -10.04
CA VAL A 312 -31.07 -2.24 -10.87
C VAL A 312 -29.93 -2.41 -11.87
N PRO A 313 -29.16 -3.52 -11.83
CA PRO A 313 -28.14 -3.85 -12.80
C PRO A 313 -28.62 -3.76 -14.25
N ALA A 314 -27.94 -2.94 -15.06
CA ALA A 314 -28.35 -2.62 -16.41
C ALA A 314 -27.42 -3.15 -17.52
N LEU A 315 -26.16 -3.50 -17.21
CA LEU A 315 -25.19 -3.94 -18.21
C LEU A 315 -25.13 -5.46 -18.32
N ASN A 316 -24.89 -5.92 -19.55
CA ASN A 316 -24.43 -7.27 -19.84
C ASN A 316 -22.94 -7.46 -19.48
N GLU A 317 -22.41 -8.66 -19.69
CA GLU A 317 -21.02 -9.00 -19.35
C GLU A 317 -19.99 -8.09 -20.06
N ALA A 318 -20.18 -7.81 -21.36
CA ALA A 318 -19.31 -6.91 -22.12
C ALA A 318 -19.31 -5.50 -21.53
N GLY A 319 -20.50 -4.96 -21.24
CA GLY A 319 -20.63 -3.64 -20.62
C GLY A 319 -20.03 -3.58 -19.22
N VAL A 320 -20.18 -4.62 -18.40
CA VAL A 320 -19.52 -4.73 -17.10
C VAL A 320 -18.01 -4.66 -17.28
N LYS A 321 -17.44 -5.42 -18.22
CA LYS A 321 -16.00 -5.38 -18.52
C LYS A 321 -15.56 -3.96 -18.89
N SER A 322 -16.24 -3.32 -19.85
CA SER A 322 -15.95 -1.96 -20.31
C SER A 322 -16.06 -0.90 -19.21
N LEU A 323 -17.06 -1.00 -18.33
CA LEU A 323 -17.21 -0.11 -17.17
C LEU A 323 -16.05 -0.27 -16.18
N ASN A 324 -15.68 -1.51 -15.86
CA ASN A 324 -14.61 -1.79 -14.92
C ASN A 324 -13.25 -1.38 -15.49
N GLU A 325 -13.00 -1.57 -16.79
CA GLU A 325 -11.78 -1.07 -17.47
C GLU A 325 -11.67 0.46 -17.38
N LEU A 326 -12.76 1.19 -17.59
CA LEU A 326 -12.79 2.65 -17.47
C LEU A 326 -12.42 3.12 -16.05
N LEU A 327 -12.96 2.47 -15.02
CA LEU A 327 -12.83 2.93 -13.63
C LEU A 327 -11.61 2.35 -12.90
N PHE A 328 -11.03 1.25 -13.39
CA PHE A 328 -9.81 0.65 -12.86
C PHE A 328 -8.63 1.62 -12.87
N ILE A 329 -8.49 2.42 -13.93
CA ILE A 329 -7.41 3.43 -14.08
C ILE A 329 -7.43 4.48 -12.95
N LEU A 330 -8.58 4.65 -12.30
CA LEU A 330 -8.81 5.59 -11.20
C LEU A 330 -8.83 4.92 -9.82
N ASN A 331 -8.42 3.64 -9.73
CA ASN A 331 -8.35 2.88 -8.48
C ASN A 331 -9.73 2.64 -7.81
N PHE A 332 -10.79 2.54 -8.60
CA PHE A 332 -12.07 1.97 -8.15
C PHE A 332 -12.02 0.44 -8.15
N PRO A 333 -12.85 -0.26 -7.34
CA PRO A 333 -12.81 -1.71 -7.25
C PRO A 333 -13.19 -2.35 -8.60
N PRO A 334 -12.64 -3.53 -8.93
CA PRO A 334 -12.80 -4.18 -10.23
C PRO A 334 -14.18 -4.83 -10.44
N SER A 335 -15.09 -4.75 -9.47
CA SER A 335 -16.42 -5.37 -9.52
C SER A 335 -17.53 -4.32 -9.39
N LEU A 336 -17.82 -3.66 -10.51
CA LEU A 336 -18.87 -2.66 -10.66
C LEU A 336 -19.94 -3.09 -11.64
N GLN A 337 -21.13 -2.51 -11.46
CA GLN A 337 -22.26 -2.60 -12.37
C GLN A 337 -22.81 -1.18 -12.61
N TRP A 338 -23.65 -0.99 -13.61
CA TRP A 338 -24.36 0.27 -13.87
C TRP A 338 -25.83 0.12 -13.49
N GLY A 339 -26.37 1.12 -12.82
CA GLY A 339 -27.82 1.32 -12.67
C GLY A 339 -28.33 2.38 -13.63
N THR A 340 -29.50 2.95 -13.37
CA THR A 340 -29.99 4.11 -14.13
C THR A 340 -29.18 5.37 -13.78
N ALA A 341 -28.04 5.57 -14.45
CA ALA A 341 -27.11 6.72 -14.38
C ALA A 341 -26.05 6.77 -13.26
N MET A 342 -25.86 5.68 -12.51
CA MET A 342 -24.79 5.57 -11.50
C MET A 342 -24.05 4.24 -11.61
N ALA A 343 -22.78 4.23 -11.24
CA ALA A 343 -22.06 2.98 -10.99
C ALA A 343 -22.49 2.42 -9.62
N ILE A 344 -22.59 1.10 -9.52
CA ILE A 344 -23.00 0.35 -8.34
C ILE A 344 -21.89 -0.63 -7.97
N ASN A 345 -21.48 -0.61 -6.71
CA ASN A 345 -20.58 -1.61 -6.14
C ASN A 345 -21.24 -3.00 -6.16
N ASN A 346 -20.68 -3.95 -6.89
CA ASN A 346 -21.20 -5.32 -6.91
C ASN A 346 -20.66 -6.19 -5.76
N GLU A 347 -19.60 -5.71 -5.09
CA GLU A 347 -18.99 -6.30 -3.90
C GLU A 347 -18.66 -5.24 -2.83
N ASP A 348 -18.30 -5.71 -1.63
CA ASP A 348 -17.82 -4.85 -0.56
C ASP A 348 -16.44 -4.29 -0.91
N TRP A 349 -16.28 -2.96 -0.84
CA TRP A 349 -14.98 -2.30 -0.89
C TRP A 349 -14.40 -2.27 0.53
N PRO A 350 -13.31 -3.01 0.82
CA PRO A 350 -12.74 -3.07 2.16
C PRO A 350 -12.47 -1.68 2.74
N GLN A 351 -12.91 -1.47 3.99
CA GLN A 351 -12.78 -0.21 4.74
C GLN A 351 -13.53 1.00 4.17
N ARG A 352 -14.20 0.84 3.03
CA ARG A 352 -14.94 1.87 2.30
C ARG A 352 -16.41 1.43 2.10
N ARG A 353 -16.91 1.55 0.87
CA ARG A 353 -18.32 1.35 0.48
C ARG A 353 -18.73 -0.11 0.53
N LYS A 354 -20.00 -0.38 0.83
CA LYS A 354 -20.58 -1.72 0.78
C LYS A 354 -21.11 -2.09 -0.59
N LYS A 355 -21.31 -3.40 -0.82
CA LYS A 355 -22.08 -3.89 -1.96
C LYS A 355 -23.43 -3.16 -2.02
N GLY A 356 -23.79 -2.68 -3.20
CA GLY A 356 -25.00 -1.89 -3.44
C GLY A 356 -24.83 -0.38 -3.24
N ALA A 357 -23.65 0.11 -2.85
CA ALA A 357 -23.39 1.55 -2.87
C ALA A 357 -23.39 2.05 -4.33
N ALA A 358 -24.11 3.15 -4.58
CA ALA A 358 -24.19 3.78 -5.89
C ALA A 358 -23.46 5.14 -5.88
N PHE A 359 -22.68 5.43 -6.92
CA PHE A 359 -21.81 6.61 -6.94
C PHE A 359 -21.59 7.16 -8.35
N TRP A 360 -21.16 8.43 -8.40
CA TRP A 360 -20.54 9.02 -9.58
C TRP A 360 -19.65 10.22 -9.22
N SER A 361 -18.85 10.70 -10.16
CA SER A 361 -17.95 11.85 -9.99
C SER A 361 -18.02 12.83 -11.17
N GLY A 362 -17.58 14.06 -10.93
CA GLY A 362 -17.45 15.15 -11.89
C GLY A 362 -16.01 15.33 -12.35
N TRP A 363 -15.83 15.79 -13.60
CA TRP A 363 -14.51 16.03 -14.18
C TRP A 363 -13.65 17.00 -13.36
N ALA A 364 -14.26 18.03 -12.76
CA ALA A 364 -13.59 19.00 -11.88
C ALA A 364 -13.32 18.50 -10.44
N GLY A 365 -13.42 17.18 -10.19
CA GLY A 365 -13.07 16.54 -8.91
C GLY A 365 -14.22 16.41 -7.90
N THR A 366 -15.41 16.88 -8.21
CA THR A 366 -16.57 16.71 -7.33
C THR A 366 -17.01 15.23 -7.27
N GLU A 367 -17.41 14.71 -6.12
CA GLU A 367 -17.88 13.31 -5.97
C GLU A 367 -19.18 13.20 -5.17
N HIS A 368 -19.94 12.13 -5.42
CA HIS A 368 -21.01 11.71 -4.52
C HIS A 368 -21.16 10.18 -4.46
N PHE A 369 -21.75 9.69 -3.37
CA PHE A 369 -22.30 8.34 -3.32
C PHE A 369 -23.44 8.21 -2.32
N ILE A 370 -24.25 7.17 -2.51
CA ILE A 370 -25.26 6.68 -1.57
C ILE A 370 -24.89 5.24 -1.22
N ASP A 371 -24.76 4.92 0.06
CA ASP A 371 -24.55 3.56 0.56
C ASP A 371 -25.79 3.14 1.38
N PRO A 372 -26.75 2.41 0.77
CA PRO A 372 -27.96 1.97 1.45
C PRO A 372 -27.67 1.02 2.62
N ALA A 373 -26.62 0.20 2.53
CA ALA A 373 -26.27 -0.75 3.59
C ALA A 373 -25.70 -0.05 4.84
N LYS A 374 -25.01 1.08 4.64
CA LYS A 374 -24.55 1.96 5.72
C LYS A 374 -25.59 3.01 6.10
N GLY A 375 -26.61 3.23 5.27
CA GLY A 375 -27.64 4.25 5.48
C GLY A 375 -27.08 5.67 5.43
N ILE A 376 -26.12 5.95 4.54
CA ILE A 376 -25.52 7.28 4.37
C ILE A 376 -25.51 7.75 2.91
N ALA A 377 -25.50 9.07 2.73
CA ALA A 377 -25.14 9.76 1.50
C ALA A 377 -23.99 10.71 1.77
N VAL A 378 -23.10 10.85 0.78
CA VAL A 378 -21.89 11.66 0.87
C VAL A 378 -21.74 12.51 -0.38
N VAL A 379 -21.30 13.75 -0.19
CA VAL A 379 -20.87 14.67 -1.24
C VAL A 379 -19.47 15.20 -0.92
N PHE A 380 -18.65 15.37 -1.94
CA PHE A 380 -17.35 16.00 -1.86
C PHE A 380 -17.21 17.05 -2.96
N GLY A 381 -16.87 18.28 -2.58
CA GLY A 381 -16.79 19.41 -3.49
C GLY A 381 -15.38 19.97 -3.55
N VAL A 382 -14.80 19.93 -4.73
CA VAL A 382 -13.52 20.56 -5.09
C VAL A 382 -13.64 21.05 -6.55
N GLN A 383 -12.74 21.92 -6.98
CA GLN A 383 -12.65 22.39 -8.37
C GLN A 383 -11.20 22.30 -8.84
N ILE A 384 -10.80 21.13 -9.36
CA ILE A 384 -9.43 20.86 -9.82
C ILE A 384 -9.43 20.09 -11.15
N ALA A 385 -8.46 20.39 -11.99
CA ALA A 385 -8.16 19.72 -13.24
C ALA A 385 -6.63 19.50 -13.39
N PRO A 386 -6.16 18.53 -14.19
CA PRO A 386 -6.93 17.55 -14.95
C PRO A 386 -7.67 16.54 -14.04
N TRP A 387 -8.69 15.89 -14.59
CA TRP A 387 -9.43 14.84 -13.88
C TRP A 387 -8.52 13.69 -13.47
N GLY A 388 -8.75 13.14 -12.27
CA GLY A 388 -7.89 12.10 -11.68
C GLY A 388 -6.68 12.64 -10.92
N ASP A 389 -6.71 13.91 -10.51
CA ASP A 389 -5.67 14.55 -9.70
C ASP A 389 -5.17 13.67 -8.56
N GLU A 390 -3.85 13.46 -8.48
CA GLU A 390 -3.27 12.50 -7.55
C GLU A 390 -3.45 12.92 -6.08
N GLU A 391 -3.25 14.20 -5.75
CA GLU A 391 -3.35 14.68 -4.37
C GLU A 391 -4.80 14.66 -3.88
N VAL A 392 -5.76 14.97 -4.75
CA VAL A 392 -7.16 15.04 -4.36
C VAL A 392 -7.85 13.67 -4.46
N MET A 393 -7.85 13.05 -5.64
CA MET A 393 -8.66 11.87 -5.92
C MET A 393 -8.02 10.57 -5.41
N ARG A 394 -6.68 10.51 -5.34
CA ARG A 394 -5.96 9.28 -4.91
C ARG A 394 -5.46 9.34 -3.47
N LYS A 395 -5.29 10.52 -2.88
CA LYS A 395 -4.79 10.70 -1.50
C LYS A 395 -5.86 11.25 -0.57
N LEU A 396 -6.38 12.46 -0.82
CA LEU A 396 -7.31 13.13 0.08
C LEU A 396 -8.65 12.40 0.20
N PHE A 397 -9.38 12.24 -0.90
CA PHE A 397 -10.75 11.73 -0.84
C PHE A 397 -10.85 10.29 -0.29
N PRO A 398 -9.97 9.33 -0.65
CA PRO A 398 -9.96 8.01 -0.03
C PRO A 398 -9.73 8.04 1.47
N LYS A 399 -8.82 8.89 1.97
CA LYS A 399 -8.57 9.04 3.42
C LYS A 399 -9.76 9.64 4.15
N LEU A 400 -10.42 10.63 3.56
CA LEU A 400 -11.67 11.18 4.11
C LEU A 400 -12.74 10.09 4.16
N GLU A 401 -12.91 9.33 3.06
CA GLU A 401 -13.87 8.24 2.96
C GLU A 401 -13.64 7.15 4.02
N GLU A 402 -12.40 6.71 4.18
CA GLU A 402 -12.00 5.79 5.24
C GLU A 402 -12.28 6.38 6.62
N ALA A 403 -11.98 7.65 6.87
CA ALA A 403 -12.15 8.29 8.17
C ALA A 403 -13.61 8.33 8.64
N PHE A 404 -14.57 8.66 7.75
CA PHE A 404 -15.98 8.71 8.12
C PHE A 404 -16.72 7.37 7.98
N LEU A 405 -16.17 6.42 7.21
CA LEU A 405 -16.67 5.03 7.16
C LEU A 405 -16.04 4.12 8.22
N LYS A 406 -14.97 4.58 8.87
CA LYS A 406 -14.40 3.97 10.07
C LYS A 406 -15.52 3.89 11.09
N ARG A 407 -15.90 2.65 11.41
CA ARG A 407 -16.91 2.40 12.43
C ARG A 407 -16.47 3.12 13.69
N ASP A 408 -17.43 3.82 14.28
CA ASP A 408 -17.33 4.24 15.65
C ASP A 408 -17.06 3.03 16.54
N THR A 409 -15.80 2.80 16.90
CA THR A 409 -15.46 1.85 17.95
C THR A 409 -15.92 2.35 19.33
N SER A 410 -16.45 3.58 19.43
CA SER A 410 -17.03 4.12 20.66
C SER A 410 -18.53 3.82 20.84
N ILE A 411 -19.22 3.24 19.84
CA ILE A 411 -20.58 2.66 19.99
C ILE A 411 -20.62 1.19 19.52
N ALA A 412 -19.47 0.50 19.53
CA ALA A 412 -19.51 -0.92 19.83
C ALA A 412 -19.77 -1.03 21.34
N GLY A 413 -20.81 -1.75 21.74
CA GLY A 413 -21.00 -2.11 23.16
C GLY A 413 -19.67 -2.57 23.74
N MET A 414 -19.38 -2.10 24.97
CA MET A 414 -18.16 -2.34 25.75
C MET A 414 -17.34 -3.49 25.19
N THR A 415 -16.11 -3.23 24.75
CA THR A 415 -15.17 -4.30 24.37
C THR A 415 -14.98 -5.18 25.60
N THR A 416 -15.76 -6.25 25.70
CA THR A 416 -15.63 -7.30 26.69
C THR A 416 -15.14 -8.55 25.97
N LEU A 417 -14.43 -9.41 26.69
CA LEU A 417 -14.14 -10.75 26.20
C LEU A 417 -15.44 -11.57 26.21
N SER A 418 -15.77 -12.20 25.09
CA SER A 418 -16.85 -13.19 25.05
C SER A 418 -16.56 -14.33 26.04
N GLN A 419 -17.59 -15.06 26.45
CA GLN A 419 -17.38 -16.24 27.32
C GLN A 419 -16.41 -17.25 26.67
N ASP A 420 -16.52 -17.46 25.37
CA ASP A 420 -15.58 -18.31 24.62
C ASP A 420 -14.15 -17.78 24.67
N GLY A 421 -13.98 -16.45 24.60
CA GLY A 421 -12.67 -15.81 24.75
C GLY A 421 -12.06 -16.02 26.14
N LYS A 422 -12.89 -15.93 27.20
CA LYS A 422 -12.45 -16.22 28.57
C LYS A 422 -12.06 -17.68 28.75
N GLN A 423 -12.87 -18.60 28.23
CA GLN A 423 -12.58 -20.04 28.25
C GLN A 423 -11.31 -20.38 27.46
N ALA A 424 -11.06 -19.71 26.32
CA ALA A 424 -9.85 -19.88 25.55
C ALA A 424 -8.60 -19.42 26.32
N LEU A 425 -8.69 -18.31 27.06
CA LEU A 425 -7.62 -17.85 27.95
C LEU A 425 -7.38 -18.83 29.11
N ASP A 426 -8.46 -19.34 29.73
CA ASP A 426 -8.35 -20.34 30.80
C ASP A 426 -7.67 -21.62 30.29
N LYS A 427 -8.05 -22.08 29.10
CA LYS A 427 -7.41 -23.22 28.44
C LYS A 427 -5.94 -22.95 28.15
N PHE A 428 -5.60 -21.78 27.61
CA PHE A 428 -4.21 -21.39 27.34
C PHE A 428 -3.37 -21.37 28.62
N ILE A 429 -3.89 -20.81 29.72
CA ILE A 429 -3.21 -20.79 31.01
C ILE A 429 -2.97 -22.23 31.48
N LYS A 430 -3.99 -23.08 31.43
CA LYS A 430 -3.87 -24.49 31.81
C LYS A 430 -2.79 -25.22 31.00
N GLU A 431 -2.84 -25.14 29.67
CA GLU A 431 -1.88 -25.79 28.77
C GLU A 431 -0.45 -25.26 28.99
N THR A 432 -0.30 -23.95 29.22
CA THR A 432 1.00 -23.32 29.51
C THR A 432 1.60 -23.88 30.79
N LEU A 433 0.79 -24.02 31.85
CA LEU A 433 1.24 -24.58 33.13
C LEU A 433 1.52 -26.08 33.04
N GLU A 434 0.72 -26.83 32.28
CA GLU A 434 0.94 -28.27 32.02
C GLU A 434 2.25 -28.54 31.27
N SER A 435 2.69 -27.62 30.41
CA SER A 435 3.97 -27.74 29.70
C SER A 435 5.19 -27.76 30.62
N LYS A 436 5.05 -27.27 31.86
CA LYS A 436 6.12 -27.04 32.84
C LYS A 436 7.29 -26.17 32.33
N LYS A 437 7.14 -25.52 31.18
CA LYS A 437 8.17 -24.65 30.59
C LYS A 437 8.10 -23.21 31.08
N THR A 438 7.03 -22.82 31.77
CA THR A 438 6.80 -21.44 32.25
C THR A 438 6.64 -21.46 33.77
N PRO A 439 7.27 -20.52 34.52
CA PRO A 439 7.02 -20.36 35.95
C PRO A 439 5.57 -19.93 36.20
N GLY A 440 5.18 -19.80 37.47
CA GLY A 440 3.88 -19.24 37.80
C GLY A 440 3.72 -17.80 37.28
N PHE A 441 2.54 -17.47 36.75
CA PHE A 441 2.26 -16.15 36.15
C PHE A 441 0.80 -15.74 36.36
N VAL A 442 0.52 -14.45 36.12
CA VAL A 442 -0.84 -13.91 36.03
C VAL A 442 -1.04 -13.13 34.73
N LEU A 443 -2.29 -13.09 34.27
CA LEU A 443 -2.75 -12.33 33.11
C LEU A 443 -4.01 -11.55 33.52
N GLY A 444 -3.98 -10.24 33.31
CA GLY A 444 -5.11 -9.35 33.55
C GLY A 444 -5.44 -8.51 32.32
N VAL A 445 -6.73 -8.32 32.05
CA VAL A 445 -7.29 -7.57 30.94
C VAL A 445 -8.37 -6.64 31.48
N SER A 446 -8.30 -5.36 31.14
CA SER A 446 -9.25 -4.34 31.59
C SER A 446 -9.61 -3.40 30.43
N ASN A 447 -10.81 -2.85 30.45
CA ASN A 447 -11.11 -1.60 29.74
C ASN A 447 -11.11 -0.44 30.76
N ALA A 448 -11.48 0.76 30.31
CA ALA A 448 -11.55 1.96 31.17
C ALA A 448 -12.59 1.85 32.31
N ASP A 449 -13.58 0.96 32.16
CA ASP A 449 -14.74 0.89 33.06
C ASP A 449 -14.64 -0.29 34.04
N GLU A 450 -14.16 -1.44 33.58
CA GLU A 450 -14.16 -2.69 34.34
C GLU A 450 -12.93 -3.57 34.05
N GLU A 451 -12.63 -4.43 35.02
CA GLU A 451 -11.73 -5.57 34.84
C GLU A 451 -12.48 -6.65 34.06
N ILE A 452 -12.00 -6.98 32.85
CA ILE A 452 -12.69 -7.88 31.91
C ILE A 452 -12.37 -9.35 32.23
N TYR A 453 -11.10 -9.63 32.52
CA TYR A 453 -10.57 -10.97 32.80
C TYR A 453 -9.33 -10.86 33.67
N PHE A 454 -9.20 -11.74 34.65
CA PHE A 454 -7.99 -11.87 35.44
C PHE A 454 -7.86 -13.31 35.89
N ASN A 455 -6.79 -13.98 35.47
CA ASN A 455 -6.50 -15.33 35.90
C ASN A 455 -4.99 -15.58 35.89
N GLY A 456 -4.55 -16.65 36.53
CA GLY A 456 -3.16 -17.04 36.63
C GLY A 456 -3.03 -18.40 37.29
N GLY A 457 -1.79 -18.86 37.43
CA GLY A 457 -1.53 -20.11 38.11
C GLY A 457 -0.06 -20.49 38.07
N GLY A 458 0.24 -21.70 38.53
CA GLY A 458 1.60 -22.16 38.80
C GLY A 458 2.04 -21.84 40.22
N LEU A 459 3.21 -22.35 40.60
CA LEU A 459 3.73 -22.19 41.96
C LEU A 459 4.41 -20.83 42.13
N ARG A 460 4.27 -20.22 43.32
CA ARG A 460 4.98 -18.97 43.66
C ARG A 460 6.49 -19.18 43.75
N VAL A 461 6.90 -20.39 44.10
CA VAL A 461 8.29 -20.86 44.07
C VAL A 461 8.32 -22.16 43.28
N ILE A 462 9.14 -22.22 42.23
CA ILE A 462 9.28 -23.43 41.41
C ILE A 462 9.67 -24.63 42.27
N ASP A 463 9.05 -25.77 41.97
CA ASP A 463 9.22 -27.05 42.66
C ASP A 463 8.94 -27.03 44.18
N ASN A 464 8.32 -25.98 44.71
CA ASN A 464 7.96 -25.88 46.13
C ASN A 464 6.47 -25.54 46.31
N PRO A 465 5.58 -26.55 46.29
CA PRO A 465 4.13 -26.32 46.45
C PRO A 465 3.73 -25.82 47.84
N ALA A 466 4.57 -25.98 48.87
CA ALA A 466 4.29 -25.47 50.22
C ALA A 466 4.24 -23.93 50.26
N GLU A 467 4.90 -23.28 49.31
CA GLU A 467 4.89 -21.82 49.15
C GLU A 467 3.64 -21.32 48.42
N GLY A 468 2.69 -22.18 48.04
CA GLY A 468 1.41 -21.77 47.45
C GLY A 468 1.44 -21.40 45.97
N GLN A 469 0.26 -21.02 45.44
CA GLN A 469 0.05 -20.74 44.01
C GLN A 469 0.01 -19.25 43.70
N VAL A 470 0.49 -18.91 42.50
CA VAL A 470 0.33 -17.59 41.91
C VAL A 470 -1.15 -17.32 41.65
N ASN A 471 -1.61 -16.14 42.07
CA ASN A 471 -2.98 -15.66 41.94
C ASN A 471 -2.97 -14.15 41.65
N PRO A 472 -4.11 -13.52 41.29
CA PRO A 472 -4.17 -12.11 40.91
C PRO A 472 -3.56 -11.10 41.90
N ASP A 473 -3.55 -11.43 43.19
CA ASP A 473 -3.04 -10.57 44.26
C ASP A 473 -1.60 -10.94 44.67
N SER A 474 -0.98 -11.86 43.93
CA SER A 474 0.45 -12.16 44.09
C SER A 474 1.30 -10.96 43.70
N VAL A 475 2.39 -10.77 44.43
CA VAL A 475 3.28 -9.62 44.31
C VAL A 475 4.47 -10.00 43.44
N PHE A 476 4.83 -9.10 42.52
CA PHE A 476 5.97 -9.26 41.64
C PHE A 476 6.94 -8.10 41.86
N TRP A 477 8.23 -8.37 41.66
CA TRP A 477 9.20 -7.31 41.45
C TRP A 477 9.06 -6.81 40.01
N ILE A 478 8.53 -5.60 39.83
CA ILE A 478 8.04 -5.14 38.51
C ILE A 478 9.13 -4.50 37.63
N CYS A 479 10.36 -4.40 38.15
CA CYS A 479 11.55 -3.89 37.46
C CYS A 479 11.24 -2.62 36.61
N SER A 480 11.48 -2.67 35.30
CA SER A 480 11.31 -1.54 34.37
C SER A 480 9.87 -0.99 34.28
N GLN A 481 8.84 -1.68 34.76
CA GLN A 481 7.50 -1.10 34.87
C GLN A 481 7.45 0.09 35.87
N THR A 482 8.43 0.18 36.76
CA THR A 482 8.63 1.34 37.67
C THR A 482 8.75 2.66 36.90
N LYS A 483 9.31 2.64 35.67
CA LYS A 483 9.59 3.85 34.87
C LYS A 483 8.33 4.67 34.56
N LEU A 484 7.21 4.01 34.29
CA LEU A 484 5.94 4.69 34.05
C LEU A 484 5.49 5.47 35.30
N ILE A 485 5.59 4.86 36.49
CA ILE A 485 5.22 5.49 37.76
C ILE A 485 6.11 6.70 38.04
N THR A 486 7.42 6.56 37.81
CA THR A 486 8.40 7.65 37.94
C THR A 486 8.10 8.80 36.97
N ALA A 487 7.76 8.50 35.71
CA ALA A 487 7.38 9.52 34.75
C ALA A 487 6.11 10.28 35.18
N LEU A 488 5.08 9.58 35.66
CA LEU A 488 3.85 10.22 36.16
C LEU A 488 4.13 11.12 37.38
N ALA A 489 5.02 10.70 38.27
CA ALA A 489 5.46 11.49 39.41
C ALA A 489 6.25 12.74 38.97
N GLY A 490 7.13 12.62 37.98
CA GLY A 490 7.83 13.76 37.39
C GLY A 490 6.85 14.75 36.74
N LEU A 491 5.88 14.25 35.98
CA LEU A 491 4.81 15.07 35.38
C LEU A 491 3.98 15.78 36.44
N LYS A 492 3.80 15.18 37.62
CA LYS A 492 3.12 15.83 38.74
C LYS A 492 3.85 17.08 39.21
N LEU A 493 5.18 17.04 39.29
CA LEU A 493 5.99 18.20 39.64
C LEU A 493 5.97 19.26 38.54
N VAL A 494 5.87 18.85 37.27
CA VAL A 494 5.68 19.75 36.12
C VAL A 494 4.33 20.47 36.21
N GLU A 495 3.23 19.75 36.47
CA GLU A 495 1.90 20.37 36.67
C GLU A 495 1.85 21.31 37.88
N GLN A 496 2.60 20.99 38.94
CA GLN A 496 2.74 21.85 40.12
C GLN A 496 3.60 23.09 39.84
N GLY A 497 4.21 23.21 38.66
CA GLY A 497 5.12 24.30 38.30
C GLY A 497 6.44 24.30 39.10
N LYS A 498 6.79 23.18 39.75
CA LYS A 498 8.03 23.06 40.54
C LYS A 498 9.26 22.85 39.67
N ILE A 499 9.06 22.27 38.50
CA ILE A 499 10.05 22.10 37.42
C ILE A 499 9.34 22.26 36.07
N THR A 500 10.10 22.51 35.02
CA THR A 500 9.61 22.52 33.62
C THR A 500 10.40 21.50 32.80
N PHE A 501 9.91 21.16 31.60
CA PHE A 501 10.65 20.27 30.69
C PHE A 501 12.03 20.84 30.29
N ASP A 502 12.18 22.15 30.23
CA ASP A 502 13.45 22.80 29.86
C ASP A 502 14.37 23.08 31.06
N THR A 503 13.94 22.74 32.28
CA THR A 503 14.76 22.90 33.49
C THR A 503 16.07 22.10 33.35
N PRO A 504 17.25 22.73 33.51
CA PRO A 504 18.51 22.01 33.58
C PRO A 504 18.53 21.03 34.76
N VAL A 505 18.87 19.77 34.51
CA VAL A 505 18.91 18.74 35.57
C VAL A 505 19.99 19.06 36.61
N ALA A 506 21.07 19.72 36.17
CA ALA A 506 22.19 20.13 37.02
C ALA A 506 21.83 21.12 38.13
N ASP A 507 20.71 21.84 38.02
CA ASP A 507 20.24 22.78 39.04
C ASP A 507 19.88 22.05 40.36
N TYR A 508 19.53 20.77 40.27
CA TYR A 508 19.18 19.93 41.43
C TYR A 508 20.16 18.78 41.64
N LEU A 509 20.82 18.32 40.58
CA LEU A 509 21.81 17.24 40.58
C LEU A 509 23.13 17.74 39.99
N PRO A 510 23.93 18.51 40.74
CA PRO A 510 25.13 19.19 40.22
C PRO A 510 26.19 18.22 39.64
N GLN A 511 26.14 16.94 40.01
CA GLN A 511 26.98 15.89 39.44
C GLN A 511 26.79 15.76 37.91
N LEU A 512 25.64 16.14 37.38
CA LEU A 512 25.31 16.10 35.95
C LEU A 512 25.66 17.40 35.20
N ALA A 513 26.31 18.36 35.85
CA ALA A 513 26.76 19.60 35.20
C ALA A 513 27.84 19.37 34.14
N ASN A 514 28.63 18.30 34.30
CA ASN A 514 29.73 17.95 33.40
C ASN A 514 29.48 16.59 32.78
N LEU A 515 29.05 16.57 31.51
CA LEU A 515 28.85 15.35 30.73
C LEU A 515 29.97 15.17 29.70
N VAL A 516 30.32 13.92 29.42
CA VAL A 516 31.28 13.55 28.37
C VAL A 516 30.68 12.55 27.41
N ILE A 517 30.86 12.79 26.11
CA ILE A 517 30.47 11.84 25.06
C ILE A 517 31.61 10.87 24.84
N VAL A 518 31.30 9.58 24.92
CA VAL A 518 32.25 8.50 24.76
C VAL A 518 32.25 8.04 23.31
N ASP A 519 33.33 8.32 22.56
CA ASP A 519 33.42 8.00 21.13
C ASP A 519 33.92 6.55 20.90
N SER A 520 34.71 6.00 21.83
CA SER A 520 35.10 4.58 21.83
C SER A 520 35.45 4.09 23.24
N LEU A 521 34.98 2.91 23.60
CA LEU A 521 35.38 2.16 24.79
C LEU A 521 36.32 1.05 24.34
N SER A 522 37.60 1.12 24.73
CA SER A 522 38.52 0.00 24.55
C SER A 522 39.28 -0.27 25.84
N THR A 523 39.79 -1.49 25.98
CA THR A 523 40.58 -1.91 27.14
C THR A 523 41.95 -1.22 27.25
N THR A 524 42.36 -0.45 26.24
CA THR A 524 43.68 0.19 26.17
C THR A 524 43.63 1.71 26.06
N GLN A 525 42.54 2.28 25.54
CA GLN A 525 42.36 3.72 25.40
C GLN A 525 40.87 4.07 25.34
N THR A 526 40.43 4.99 26.20
CA THR A 526 39.09 5.61 26.15
C THR A 526 39.21 7.00 25.56
N THR A 527 38.53 7.25 24.44
CA THR A 527 38.44 8.59 23.84
C THR A 527 37.11 9.24 24.17
N PHE A 528 37.15 10.46 24.67
CA PHE A 528 35.94 11.21 25.04
C PHE A 528 36.08 12.69 24.69
N ARG A 529 34.94 13.36 24.59
CA ARG A 529 34.83 14.81 24.41
C ARG A 529 33.75 15.40 25.33
N PRO A 530 33.87 16.65 25.80
CA PRO A 530 32.80 17.29 26.55
C PRO A 530 31.50 17.37 25.73
N ALA A 531 30.37 17.08 26.36
CA ALA A 531 29.07 17.38 25.76
C ALA A 531 28.86 18.89 25.74
N LYS A 532 28.20 19.39 24.69
CA LYS A 532 27.90 20.82 24.50
C LYS A 532 26.47 21.16 24.90
N THR A 533 25.56 20.18 24.85
CA THR A 533 24.16 20.40 25.17
C THR A 533 23.88 20.21 26.66
N VAL A 534 23.14 21.14 27.24
CA VAL A 534 22.65 21.04 28.63
C VAL A 534 21.61 19.91 28.72
N LEU A 535 21.78 19.01 29.70
CA LEU A 535 20.79 17.99 29.99
C LEU A 535 19.58 18.59 30.71
N THR A 536 18.40 18.51 30.09
CA THR A 536 17.13 19.01 30.63
C THR A 536 16.21 17.88 31.08
N VAL A 537 15.18 18.22 31.84
CA VAL A 537 14.14 17.27 32.29
C VAL A 537 13.46 16.57 31.10
N LYS A 538 13.23 17.27 29.99
CA LYS A 538 12.68 16.72 28.74
C LYS A 538 13.48 15.53 28.22
N HIS A 539 14.80 15.62 28.27
CA HIS A 539 15.68 14.56 27.79
C HIS A 539 15.56 13.28 28.64
N LEU A 540 15.24 13.41 29.93
CA LEU A 540 15.00 12.26 30.80
C LEU A 540 13.68 11.55 30.45
N PHE A 541 12.59 12.30 30.24
CA PHE A 541 11.29 11.75 29.85
C PHE A 541 11.32 11.00 28.51
N ASN A 542 12.06 11.54 27.55
CA ASN A 542 12.07 11.02 26.18
C ASN A 542 13.18 10.00 25.92
N PHE A 543 13.99 9.65 26.93
CA PHE A 543 15.18 8.79 26.77
C PHE A 543 16.18 9.32 25.72
N THR A 544 16.24 10.65 25.59
CA THR A 544 17.20 11.35 24.72
C THR A 544 18.36 11.96 25.52
N SER A 545 18.52 11.60 26.78
CA SER A 545 19.60 12.08 27.66
C SER A 545 21.00 11.62 27.25
N GLY A 546 21.09 10.55 26.45
CA GLY A 546 22.35 9.87 26.14
C GLY A 546 22.86 8.96 27.26
N LEU A 547 22.21 8.90 28.43
CA LEU A 547 22.56 7.99 29.53
C LEU A 547 22.18 6.55 29.17
N PHE A 548 23.14 5.64 29.10
CA PHE A 548 22.99 4.30 28.51
C PHE A 548 23.44 3.18 29.46
N TYR A 549 22.83 1.99 29.38
CA TYR A 549 23.39 0.82 30.04
C TYR A 549 24.59 0.28 29.23
N PRO A 550 25.75 -0.05 29.86
CA PRO A 550 26.85 -0.70 29.17
C PRO A 550 26.45 -2.11 28.69
N GLN A 551 26.85 -2.52 27.48
CA GLN A 551 26.59 -3.87 26.93
C GLN A 551 27.88 -4.74 26.95
N ASP A 552 27.69 -6.06 27.02
CA ASP A 552 28.69 -7.08 27.44
C ASP A 552 30.01 -7.16 26.66
N GLU A 553 30.13 -6.63 25.43
CA GLU A 553 31.42 -6.66 24.69
C GLU A 553 32.39 -5.53 25.06
N ASP A 554 31.90 -4.41 25.61
CA ASP A 554 32.74 -3.34 26.16
C ASP A 554 33.16 -3.61 27.62
N ALA A 555 32.60 -4.66 28.23
CA ALA A 555 32.59 -4.89 29.67
C ALA A 555 33.66 -5.87 30.18
N ALA A 556 34.76 -6.09 29.45
CA ALA A 556 35.82 -6.93 29.99
C ALA A 556 36.52 -6.29 31.21
N ARG A 557 36.66 -4.95 31.31
CA ARG A 557 37.38 -4.30 32.44
C ARG A 557 37.02 -2.82 32.61
N GLY A 558 36.17 -2.44 33.58
CA GLY A 558 36.03 -1.03 33.98
C GLY A 558 34.82 -0.71 34.86
N SER A 559 34.94 0.25 35.75
CA SER A 559 34.02 0.67 36.83
C SER A 559 32.53 0.86 36.50
N LEU A 560 32.14 1.04 35.24
CA LEU A 560 30.79 1.45 34.82
C LEU A 560 29.69 0.40 35.04
N HIS A 561 30.04 -0.88 35.18
CA HIS A 561 29.08 -1.96 35.42
C HIS A 561 28.69 -2.10 36.92
N ARG A 562 29.47 -1.50 37.83
CA ARG A 562 29.35 -1.73 39.29
C ARG A 562 28.26 -0.91 39.99
N GLY A 563 27.77 0.17 39.37
CA GLY A 563 26.78 1.07 39.97
C GLY A 563 25.36 0.49 40.11
N TYR A 564 24.98 -0.45 39.23
CA TYR A 564 23.64 -1.07 39.29
C TYR A 564 23.61 -2.32 40.16
N TYR A 565 24.71 -3.08 40.24
CA TYR A 565 24.75 -4.44 40.84
C TYR A 565 25.43 -4.54 42.20
N SER A 566 25.97 -3.43 42.73
CA SER A 566 26.59 -3.44 44.04
C SER A 566 25.55 -3.22 45.14
N LYS A 567 25.24 -4.27 45.90
CA LYS A 567 24.43 -4.18 47.13
C LYS A 567 24.99 -3.12 48.10
N ASP A 568 26.29 -2.84 48.04
CA ASP A 568 26.98 -1.95 48.97
C ASP A 568 26.55 -0.48 48.78
N VAL A 569 26.30 -0.03 47.55
CA VAL A 569 25.97 1.38 47.24
C VAL A 569 24.63 1.79 47.85
N HIS A 570 23.67 0.86 47.95
CA HIS A 570 22.33 1.15 48.49
C HIS A 570 22.31 1.39 50.00
N VAL A 571 23.38 1.04 50.72
CA VAL A 571 23.41 1.02 52.19
C VAL A 571 24.44 1.98 52.81
N THR A 572 25.24 2.67 52.00
CA THR A 572 26.31 3.56 52.48
C THR A 572 25.79 4.85 53.13
N LYS A 573 26.69 5.70 53.62
CA LYS A 573 26.32 6.97 54.29
C LYS A 573 25.85 8.04 53.32
N ASP A 574 26.36 8.03 52.09
CA ASP A 574 25.98 8.96 51.01
C ASP A 574 25.84 8.20 49.68
N PRO A 575 24.75 7.42 49.54
CA PRO A 575 24.61 6.46 48.44
C PRO A 575 24.45 7.13 47.07
N LEU A 576 23.91 8.35 47.02
CA LEU A 576 23.71 9.07 45.76
C LEU A 576 25.04 9.57 45.16
N THR A 577 25.92 10.13 46.00
CA THR A 577 27.25 10.56 45.56
C THR A 577 28.06 9.38 45.06
N GLU A 578 28.06 8.28 45.81
CA GLU A 578 28.77 7.05 45.42
C GLU A 578 28.22 6.44 44.12
N TRP A 579 26.90 6.50 43.90
CA TRP A 579 26.28 6.07 42.65
C TRP A 579 26.78 6.90 41.45
N PHE A 580 26.86 8.23 41.59
CA PHE A 580 27.42 9.10 40.55
C PHE A 580 28.93 8.89 40.36
N ASP A 581 29.70 8.63 41.42
CA ASP A 581 31.13 8.34 41.32
C ASP A 581 31.39 7.03 40.56
N LEU A 582 30.56 6.01 40.77
CA LEU A 582 30.62 4.76 40.01
C LEU A 582 30.22 4.96 38.54
N LEU A 583 29.18 5.75 38.30
CA LEU A 583 28.74 6.13 36.97
C LEU A 583 29.80 6.92 36.20
N LYS A 584 30.54 7.78 36.89
CA LYS A 584 31.63 8.57 36.34
C LYS A 584 32.87 7.71 36.05
N GLY A 585 33.20 6.80 36.97
CA GLY A 585 34.48 6.10 36.95
C GLY A 585 35.66 7.08 36.95
N ASP A 586 36.67 6.83 36.13
CA ASP A 586 37.86 7.67 35.99
C ASP A 586 37.68 8.85 35.00
N LEU A 587 36.47 9.03 34.44
CA LEU A 587 36.20 10.09 33.47
C LEU A 587 36.08 11.47 34.14
N PRO A 588 36.38 12.57 33.45
CA PRO A 588 36.24 13.91 34.04
C PRO A 588 34.78 14.37 34.20
N GLY A 589 33.81 13.66 33.61
CA GLY A 589 32.38 13.92 33.71
C GLY A 589 31.55 12.64 33.51
N ILE A 590 30.23 12.74 33.66
CA ILE A 590 29.33 11.59 33.51
C ILE A 590 29.25 11.18 32.03
N PRO A 591 29.46 9.91 31.68
CA PRO A 591 29.44 9.44 30.30
C PRO A 591 28.03 9.41 29.71
N VAL A 592 27.91 9.89 28.48
CA VAL A 592 26.72 9.77 27.62
C VAL A 592 27.13 9.29 26.23
N LYS A 593 26.21 8.64 25.50
CA LYS A 593 26.46 8.08 24.16
C LYS A 593 26.45 9.13 23.06
N PHE A 594 25.70 10.21 23.24
CA PHE A 594 25.52 11.29 22.29
C PHE A 594 25.11 12.58 23.02
N GLU A 595 25.03 13.70 22.28
CA GLU A 595 24.57 14.98 22.84
C GLU A 595 23.10 14.85 23.29
N PRO A 596 22.74 15.26 24.52
CA PRO A 596 21.35 15.23 24.95
C PRO A 596 20.39 15.86 23.92
N GLY A 597 19.30 15.15 23.61
CA GLY A 597 18.27 15.57 22.65
C GLY A 597 18.50 15.12 21.20
N THR A 598 19.66 14.58 20.83
CA THR A 598 19.95 14.27 19.41
C THR A 598 19.47 12.90 18.97
N ASP A 599 19.41 11.93 19.87
CA ASP A 599 19.13 10.53 19.54
C ASP A 599 18.47 9.80 20.74
N PHE A 600 18.11 8.52 20.59
CA PHE A 600 17.47 7.69 21.62
C PHE A 600 18.42 6.61 22.15
N VAL A 601 18.45 6.41 23.47
CA VAL A 601 19.09 5.25 24.09
C VAL A 601 18.36 4.81 25.35
N TYR A 602 18.12 3.51 25.48
CA TYR A 602 17.55 2.92 26.68
C TYR A 602 18.61 2.87 27.81
N GLY A 603 18.32 3.47 28.96
CA GLY A 603 19.30 3.59 30.05
C GLY A 603 18.79 4.28 31.31
N TRP A 604 19.70 4.98 32.02
CA TRP A 604 19.49 5.50 33.38
C TRP A 604 18.61 6.75 33.50
N SER A 605 17.99 7.22 32.40
CA SER A 605 17.15 8.43 32.39
C SER A 605 16.08 8.43 33.48
N SER A 606 15.43 7.29 33.70
CA SER A 606 14.36 7.18 34.70
C SER A 606 14.88 7.14 36.13
N ASP A 607 16.09 6.64 36.37
CA ASP A 607 16.71 6.63 37.69
C ASP A 607 17.07 8.07 38.11
N ILE A 608 17.68 8.83 37.20
CA ILE A 608 17.96 10.25 37.37
C ILE A 608 16.68 11.07 37.59
N LEU A 609 15.61 10.75 36.85
CA LEU A 609 14.31 11.40 37.07
C LEU A 609 13.78 11.13 38.49
N GLY A 610 13.98 9.92 39.02
CA GLY A 610 13.68 9.58 40.40
C GLY A 610 14.45 10.45 41.41
N PHE A 611 15.77 10.58 41.25
CA PHE A 611 16.59 11.43 42.12
C PHE A 611 16.20 12.90 42.04
N LEU A 612 15.85 13.38 40.84
CA LEU A 612 15.34 14.73 40.65
C LEU A 612 14.03 14.94 41.42
N ILE A 613 13.10 13.98 41.39
CA ILE A 613 11.85 14.04 42.16
C ILE A 613 12.14 14.14 43.65
N GLU A 614 13.07 13.36 44.20
CA GLU A 614 13.44 13.44 45.62
C GLU A 614 14.01 14.82 45.99
N LYS A 615 14.91 15.36 45.15
CA LYS A 615 15.51 16.70 45.37
C LYS A 615 14.51 17.84 45.28
N VAL A 616 13.61 17.81 44.30
CA VAL A 616 12.60 18.85 44.09
C VAL A 616 11.49 18.79 45.14
N SER A 617 11.08 17.59 45.54
CA SER A 617 9.97 17.41 46.50
C SER A 617 10.40 17.50 47.96
N GLY A 618 11.66 17.17 48.28
CA GLY A 618 12.14 16.99 49.64
C GLY A 618 11.63 15.71 50.32
N GLN A 619 10.90 14.86 49.58
CA GLN A 619 10.41 13.56 50.04
C GLN A 619 11.29 12.43 49.49
N SER A 620 11.27 11.28 50.15
CA SER A 620 11.78 10.06 49.52
C SER A 620 10.89 9.67 48.32
N LEU A 621 11.45 8.98 47.33
CA LEU A 621 10.71 8.61 46.12
C LEU A 621 9.52 7.69 46.47
N ASP A 622 9.70 6.79 47.43
CA ASP A 622 8.64 5.91 47.94
C ASP A 622 7.52 6.71 48.63
N ASP A 623 7.83 7.70 49.46
CA ASP A 623 6.84 8.56 50.10
C ASP A 623 6.08 9.40 49.07
N PHE A 624 6.79 9.96 48.09
CA PHE A 624 6.19 10.75 47.01
C PHE A 624 5.23 9.92 46.17
N PHE A 625 5.61 8.69 45.80
CA PHE A 625 4.72 7.77 45.07
C PHE A 625 3.53 7.35 45.92
N LYS A 626 3.74 7.05 47.21
CA LYS A 626 2.66 6.71 48.14
C LYS A 626 1.64 7.83 48.25
N GLU A 627 2.08 9.07 48.43
CA GLU A 627 1.20 10.22 48.60
C GLU A 627 0.44 10.57 47.31
N HIS A 628 1.13 10.61 46.17
CA HIS A 628 0.58 11.21 44.95
C HIS A 628 0.04 10.22 43.93
N ILE A 629 0.37 8.92 44.04
CA ILE A 629 -0.06 7.89 43.09
C ILE A 629 -0.75 6.73 43.82
N PHE A 630 -0.08 6.07 44.77
CA PHE A 630 -0.58 4.81 45.32
C PHE A 630 -1.77 4.98 46.26
N LYS A 631 -1.73 5.92 47.21
CA LYS A 631 -2.85 6.18 48.12
C LYS A 631 -4.10 6.67 47.38
N PRO A 632 -4.01 7.60 46.40
CA PRO A 632 -5.16 7.98 45.57
C PRO A 632 -5.80 6.81 44.81
N LEU A 633 -5.00 5.81 44.41
CA LEU A 633 -5.45 4.66 43.64
C LEU A 633 -5.75 3.41 44.49
N GLY A 634 -5.48 3.45 45.79
CA GLY A 634 -5.58 2.30 46.69
C GLY A 634 -4.68 1.14 46.25
N MET A 635 -3.43 1.44 45.87
CA MET A 635 -2.42 0.46 45.49
C MET A 635 -1.55 0.06 46.68
N GLU A 636 -1.28 -1.24 46.83
CA GLU A 636 -0.30 -1.77 47.79
C GLU A 636 1.03 -1.99 47.06
N THR A 637 1.71 -0.88 46.78
CA THR A 637 2.97 -0.85 46.03
C THR A 637 4.02 -0.09 46.83
N SER A 638 5.24 -0.61 46.90
CA SER A 638 6.35 0.06 47.60
C SER A 638 7.70 -0.42 47.09
N PHE A 639 8.73 0.41 47.30
CA PHE A 639 10.13 0.01 47.20
C PHE A 639 10.54 -0.94 48.33
N TYR A 640 9.85 -0.89 49.47
CA TYR A 640 10.11 -1.75 50.61
C TYR A 640 9.34 -3.06 50.49
N LEU A 641 10.04 -4.19 50.62
CA LEU A 641 9.40 -5.50 50.74
C LEU A 641 8.84 -5.66 52.16
N THR A 642 7.64 -5.11 52.40
CA THR A 642 6.97 -5.22 53.70
C THR A 642 6.57 -6.67 53.99
N PRO A 643 6.33 -7.06 55.26
CA PRO A 643 5.91 -8.42 55.60
C PRO A 643 4.66 -8.90 54.85
N GLU A 644 3.74 -7.99 54.50
CA GLU A 644 2.52 -8.33 53.75
C GLU A 644 2.77 -8.49 52.24
N LEU A 645 3.75 -7.78 51.68
CA LEU A 645 4.19 -7.99 50.29
C LEU A 645 5.02 -9.26 50.17
N GLU A 646 5.90 -9.52 51.15
CA GLU A 646 6.77 -10.70 51.20
C GLU A 646 5.97 -12.00 51.21
N LYS A 647 4.92 -12.09 52.05
CA LYS A 647 4.00 -13.24 52.10
C LYS A 647 3.36 -13.60 50.76
N ARG A 648 3.30 -12.66 49.81
CA ARG A 648 2.66 -12.80 48.49
C ARG A 648 3.64 -12.77 47.32
N LEU A 649 4.94 -12.61 47.60
CA LEU A 649 5.96 -12.46 46.58
C LEU A 649 6.11 -13.74 45.74
N VAL A 650 6.15 -13.57 44.42
CA VAL A 650 6.51 -14.63 43.48
C VAL A 650 8.03 -14.61 43.32
N ALA A 651 8.68 -15.75 43.55
CA ALA A 651 10.12 -15.87 43.42
C ALA A 651 10.55 -15.83 41.95
N LEU A 652 11.66 -15.16 41.68
CA LEU A 652 12.30 -15.23 40.36
C LEU A 652 12.74 -16.66 40.06
N SER A 653 12.67 -17.03 38.79
CA SER A 653 13.13 -18.32 38.29
C SER A 653 14.18 -18.09 37.21
N TRP A 654 15.20 -18.95 37.17
CA TRP A 654 16.22 -18.96 36.14
C TRP A 654 15.98 -20.10 35.16
N ARG A 655 16.28 -19.91 33.88
CA ARG A 655 16.23 -20.97 32.88
C ARG A 655 17.63 -21.45 32.56
N GLU A 656 17.89 -22.73 32.82
CA GLU A 656 19.15 -23.37 32.47
C GLU A 656 19.27 -23.62 30.96
N LYS A 657 20.49 -23.90 30.49
CA LYS A 657 20.76 -24.17 29.07
C LYS A 657 19.97 -25.36 28.52
N ASP A 658 19.59 -26.31 29.37
CA ASP A 658 18.77 -27.46 29.01
C ASP A 658 17.26 -27.14 28.94
N GLY A 659 16.89 -25.90 29.25
CA GLY A 659 15.51 -25.41 29.26
C GLY A 659 14.77 -25.61 30.58
N SER A 660 15.36 -26.30 31.56
CA SER A 660 14.78 -26.47 32.89
C SER A 660 14.71 -25.15 33.65
N LEU A 661 13.76 -25.04 34.56
CA LEU A 661 13.57 -23.86 35.39
C LEU A 661 13.99 -24.20 36.82
N VAL A 662 14.80 -23.33 37.43
CA VAL A 662 15.21 -23.44 38.83
C VAL A 662 14.85 -22.17 39.58
N PRO A 663 14.52 -22.25 40.89
CA PRO A 663 14.38 -21.05 41.71
C PRO A 663 15.68 -20.26 41.66
N LEU A 664 15.59 -18.98 41.33
CA LEU A 664 16.73 -18.09 41.44
C LEU A 664 16.94 -17.82 42.94
N THR A 665 17.91 -18.52 43.54
CA THR A 665 18.33 -18.31 44.93
C THR A 665 19.10 -16.98 45.05
N ASP A 666 19.62 -16.62 46.23
CA ASP A 666 20.23 -15.32 46.59
C ASP A 666 21.38 -14.79 45.69
N GLN A 667 21.64 -15.44 44.56
CA GLN A 667 22.61 -15.06 43.54
C GLN A 667 22.22 -13.82 42.72
N VAL A 668 20.94 -13.43 42.67
CA VAL A 668 20.53 -12.15 42.05
C VAL A 668 19.39 -11.47 42.82
N PRO A 669 19.68 -10.80 43.94
CA PRO A 669 18.98 -9.58 44.29
C PRO A 669 19.95 -8.41 44.22
N ILE A 670 19.73 -7.57 43.22
CA ILE A 670 20.52 -6.40 42.85
C ILE A 670 20.33 -5.24 43.85
N ILE A 671 19.25 -5.28 44.63
CA ILE A 671 18.79 -4.22 45.53
C ILE A 671 18.61 -4.79 46.94
N GLU A 672 18.95 -3.99 47.96
CA GLU A 672 18.74 -4.30 49.38
C GLU A 672 17.24 -4.50 49.68
N LYS A 673 16.91 -5.62 50.31
CA LYS A 673 15.53 -6.02 50.63
C LYS A 673 15.12 -5.55 52.02
N ASP A 674 16.10 -5.34 52.90
CA ASP A 674 15.89 -4.87 54.26
C ASP A 674 15.47 -3.39 54.24
N PRO A 675 14.22 -3.05 54.62
CA PRO A 675 13.75 -1.67 54.63
C PRO A 675 14.57 -0.75 55.52
N ALA A 676 15.25 -1.28 56.55
CA ALA A 676 16.10 -0.49 57.43
C ALA A 676 17.44 -0.09 56.79
N LYS A 677 17.82 -0.72 55.67
CA LYS A 677 19.11 -0.53 55.01
C LYS A 677 18.99 0.15 53.65
N LEU A 678 17.86 0.02 52.96
CA LEU A 678 17.63 0.65 51.65
C LEU A 678 17.58 2.18 51.79
N LYS A 679 18.61 2.88 51.29
CA LYS A 679 18.70 4.35 51.34
C LYS A 679 18.64 5.05 49.99
N LEU A 680 18.61 4.30 48.89
CA LEU A 680 18.59 4.83 47.53
C LEU A 680 17.50 4.16 46.71
N HIS A 681 16.49 4.93 46.29
CA HIS A 681 15.39 4.47 45.44
C HIS A 681 15.72 4.71 43.97
N LEU A 682 15.68 3.65 43.16
CA LEU A 682 15.94 3.74 41.73
C LEU A 682 14.63 3.95 40.95
N GLY A 683 14.47 5.09 40.28
CA GLY A 683 13.26 5.39 39.52
C GLY A 683 13.03 4.48 38.30
N GLY A 684 14.01 3.68 37.89
CA GLY A 684 13.93 2.74 36.78
C GLY A 684 13.69 1.29 37.18
N VAL A 685 13.85 0.94 38.46
CA VAL A 685 13.77 -0.43 39.01
C VAL A 685 13.50 -0.37 40.52
N GLY A 686 12.73 -1.30 41.10
CA GLY A 686 12.72 -1.46 42.57
C GLY A 686 11.35 -1.60 43.22
N LEU A 687 10.26 -1.34 42.50
CA LEU A 687 8.93 -1.51 43.08
C LEU A 687 8.51 -2.98 43.16
N TYR A 688 7.83 -3.31 44.26
CA TYR A 688 7.06 -4.53 44.43
C TYR A 688 5.57 -4.18 44.33
N SER A 689 4.86 -4.82 43.40
CA SER A 689 3.44 -4.57 43.15
C SER A 689 2.72 -5.84 42.72
N SER A 690 1.42 -5.91 42.99
CA SER A 690 0.54 -6.85 42.30
C SER A 690 0.24 -6.37 40.87
N MET A 691 -0.05 -7.30 39.95
CA MET A 691 -0.51 -6.91 38.59
C MET A 691 -1.91 -6.29 38.62
N ARG A 692 -2.71 -6.58 39.66
CA ARG A 692 -4.01 -5.93 39.90
C ARG A 692 -3.85 -4.46 40.24
N ASP A 693 -2.90 -4.10 41.11
CA ASP A 693 -2.59 -2.70 41.40
C ASP A 693 -2.05 -1.96 40.17
N TYR A 694 -1.19 -2.61 39.39
CA TYR A 694 -0.70 -2.01 38.16
C TYR A 694 -1.83 -1.77 37.14
N LEU A 695 -2.81 -2.69 37.04
CA LEU A 695 -4.00 -2.48 36.22
C LEU A 695 -4.90 -1.35 36.71
N LYS A 696 -4.98 -1.09 38.03
CA LYS A 696 -5.69 0.10 38.55
C LYS A 696 -5.07 1.38 38.00
N LEU A 697 -3.74 1.47 38.00
CA LEU A 697 -3.00 2.60 37.43
C LEU A 697 -3.28 2.77 35.93
N LEU A 698 -3.13 1.71 35.13
CA LEU A 698 -3.38 1.75 33.68
C LEU A 698 -4.82 2.16 33.36
N ARG A 699 -5.80 1.61 34.08
CA ARG A 699 -7.21 1.97 33.91
C ARG A 699 -7.48 3.43 34.27
N HIS A 700 -6.87 3.94 35.34
CA HIS A 700 -7.02 5.35 35.73
C HIS A 700 -6.49 6.29 34.63
N ILE A 701 -5.32 5.98 34.08
CA ILE A 701 -4.73 6.70 32.95
C ILE A 701 -5.66 6.68 31.72
N MET A 702 -6.22 5.52 31.37
CA MET A 702 -7.17 5.39 30.26
C MET A 702 -8.43 6.22 30.47
N ARG A 703 -8.97 6.25 31.69
CA ARG A 703 -10.17 7.04 32.03
C ARG A 703 -9.90 8.53 31.90
N ILE A 704 -8.79 9.00 32.46
CA ILE A 704 -8.40 10.41 32.37
C ILE A 704 -8.22 10.82 30.91
N ASN A 705 -7.47 10.03 30.11
CA ASN A 705 -7.24 10.33 28.69
C ASN A 705 -8.57 10.41 27.91
N ALA A 706 -9.51 9.51 28.20
CA ALA A 706 -10.83 9.48 27.59
C ALA A 706 -11.79 10.59 28.07
N GLY A 707 -11.35 11.49 28.97
CA GLY A 707 -12.19 12.52 29.56
C GLY A 707 -13.30 11.97 30.47
N LYS A 708 -13.17 10.71 30.93
CA LYS A 708 -14.13 10.10 31.85
C LYS A 708 -13.95 10.67 33.26
N PRO A 709 -15.05 10.87 34.01
CA PRO A 709 -14.95 11.24 35.42
C PRO A 709 -14.14 10.21 36.21
N VAL A 710 -13.14 10.69 36.94
CA VAL A 710 -12.36 9.93 37.91
C VAL A 710 -12.37 10.66 39.26
N GLN A 711 -12.44 9.90 40.33
CA GLN A 711 -12.25 10.44 41.67
C GLN A 711 -10.74 10.64 41.89
N ASN A 712 -10.33 11.85 42.31
CA ASN A 712 -8.94 12.21 42.58
C ASN A 712 -7.99 11.92 41.39
N PRO A 713 -8.11 12.64 40.26
CA PRO A 713 -7.18 12.48 39.13
C PRO A 713 -5.73 12.70 39.59
N ILE A 714 -4.83 11.78 39.25
CA ILE A 714 -3.41 11.90 39.64
C ILE A 714 -2.72 13.02 38.84
N LEU A 715 -3.16 13.25 37.60
CA LEU A 715 -2.72 14.28 36.67
C LEU A 715 -3.93 14.80 35.88
N SER A 716 -3.81 15.96 35.26
CA SER A 716 -4.81 16.49 34.34
C SER A 716 -4.92 15.65 33.05
N GLN A 717 -6.05 15.81 32.35
CA GLN A 717 -6.26 15.15 31.06
C GLN A 717 -5.20 15.54 30.03
N GLU A 718 -4.84 16.82 29.95
CA GLU A 718 -3.85 17.34 29.02
C GLU A 718 -2.47 16.70 29.25
N THR A 719 -2.02 16.64 30.50
CA THR A 719 -0.75 16.02 30.87
C THR A 719 -0.75 14.52 30.58
N ILE A 720 -1.84 13.81 30.89
CA ILE A 720 -1.97 12.39 30.54
C ILE A 720 -1.96 12.21 29.02
N HIS A 721 -2.62 13.08 28.27
CA HIS A 721 -2.64 13.01 26.80
C HIS A 721 -1.24 13.14 26.19
N SER A 722 -0.35 13.93 26.81
CA SER A 722 1.04 14.09 26.35
C SER A 722 1.83 12.77 26.28
N ILE A 723 1.41 11.72 27.00
CA ILE A 723 2.02 10.39 26.94
C ILE A 723 1.91 9.76 25.54
N TRP A 724 0.87 10.14 24.77
CA TRP A 724 0.62 9.65 23.41
C TRP A 724 1.09 10.62 22.32
N VAL A 725 1.75 11.72 22.66
CA VAL A 725 2.30 12.66 21.69
C VAL A 725 3.73 12.23 21.32
N PRO A 726 4.02 11.91 20.05
CA PRO A 726 5.37 11.54 19.62
C PRO A 726 6.39 12.64 19.91
N ALA A 727 7.52 12.27 20.52
CA ALA A 727 8.49 13.22 21.04
C ALA A 727 9.93 13.01 20.52
N LEU A 728 10.18 11.98 19.71
CA LEU A 728 11.49 11.71 19.11
C LEU A 728 11.62 12.35 17.73
N ASN A 729 12.84 12.80 17.41
CA ASN A 729 13.24 13.16 16.06
C ASN A 729 13.51 11.88 15.22
N GLU A 730 13.77 12.04 13.93
CA GLU A 730 13.99 10.92 13.00
C GLU A 730 15.11 9.97 13.44
N ALA A 731 16.24 10.51 13.92
CA ALA A 731 17.35 9.72 14.43
C ALA A 731 16.95 8.88 15.66
N GLY A 732 16.27 9.50 16.63
CA GLY A 732 15.78 8.82 17.82
C GLY A 732 14.74 7.74 17.50
N VAL A 733 13.86 7.98 16.53
CA VAL A 733 12.92 6.95 16.04
C VAL A 733 13.67 5.77 15.46
N LYS A 734 14.68 6.02 14.62
CA LYS A 734 15.51 4.96 14.04
C LYS A 734 16.19 4.13 15.14
N SER A 735 16.87 4.77 16.09
CA SER A 735 17.56 4.09 17.19
C SER A 735 16.62 3.33 18.13
N LEU A 736 15.43 3.89 18.41
CA LEU A 736 14.38 3.17 19.15
C LEU A 736 13.96 1.90 18.40
N ASN A 737 13.74 1.99 17.09
CA ASN A 737 13.31 0.84 16.30
C ASN A 737 14.43 -0.21 16.15
N GLU A 738 15.70 0.19 16.04
CA GLU A 738 16.85 -0.73 16.08
C GLU A 738 16.92 -1.48 17.42
N PHE A 739 16.73 -0.78 18.54
CA PHE A 739 16.64 -1.40 19.86
C PHE A 739 15.47 -2.39 19.96
N LEU A 740 14.33 -2.07 19.35
CA LEU A 740 13.14 -2.91 19.37
C LEU A 740 13.24 -4.14 18.46
N VAL A 741 13.99 -4.06 17.36
CA VAL A 741 14.34 -5.21 16.52
C VAL A 741 15.09 -6.26 17.34
N LEU A 742 16.04 -5.86 18.18
CA LEU A 742 16.74 -6.76 19.11
C LEU A 742 15.77 -7.45 20.09
N LEU A 743 14.68 -6.77 20.45
CA LEU A 743 13.63 -7.29 21.33
C LEU A 743 12.49 -8.00 20.58
N ASN A 744 12.64 -8.24 19.27
CA ASN A 744 11.65 -8.92 18.41
C ASN A 744 10.30 -8.20 18.30
N PHE A 745 10.26 -6.87 18.40
CA PHE A 745 9.06 -6.07 18.13
C PHE A 745 9.00 -5.65 16.65
N PRO A 746 7.98 -6.07 15.87
CA PRO A 746 7.95 -5.90 14.41
C PRO A 746 7.24 -4.62 13.94
N VAL A 747 7.15 -3.57 14.77
CA VAL A 747 6.38 -2.35 14.48
C VAL A 747 7.22 -1.10 14.63
N SER A 748 6.97 -0.11 13.78
CA SER A 748 7.53 1.23 13.93
C SER A 748 6.92 1.89 15.17
N LEU A 749 7.68 2.00 16.25
CA LEU A 749 7.28 2.73 17.45
C LEU A 749 7.82 4.17 17.43
N GLN A 750 7.09 5.04 18.10
CA GLN A 750 7.51 6.36 18.58
C GLN A 750 7.68 6.31 20.10
N TRP A 751 8.23 7.36 20.70
CA TRP A 751 8.25 7.52 22.15
C TRP A 751 7.53 8.82 22.52
N GLY A 752 6.59 8.74 23.46
CA GLY A 752 5.96 9.92 24.05
C GLY A 752 6.60 10.29 25.37
N THR A 753 5.98 11.18 26.15
CA THR A 753 6.61 11.68 27.38
C THR A 753 6.87 10.62 28.45
N ALA A 754 6.25 9.42 28.38
CA ALA A 754 6.44 8.37 29.39
C ALA A 754 6.51 6.93 28.85
N MET A 755 6.07 6.68 27.62
CA MET A 755 5.91 5.33 27.07
C MET A 755 6.17 5.30 25.56
N ALA A 756 6.52 4.11 25.06
CA ALA A 756 6.52 3.87 23.62
C ALA A 756 5.09 3.90 23.06
N ILE A 757 4.92 4.53 21.90
CA ILE A 757 3.65 4.71 21.19
C ILE A 757 3.69 3.90 19.91
N ILE A 758 2.64 3.13 19.67
CA ILE A 758 2.42 2.46 18.38
C ILE A 758 1.97 3.53 17.38
N ASN A 759 2.82 3.83 16.39
CA ASN A 759 2.59 4.92 15.42
C ASN A 759 1.96 4.43 14.10
N GLN A 760 1.62 3.15 14.00
CA GLN A 760 1.03 2.51 12.82
C GLN A 760 0.10 1.38 13.27
N ASP A 761 -0.96 1.09 12.53
CA ASP A 761 -1.85 -0.01 12.86
C ASP A 761 -1.07 -1.31 12.98
N TRP A 762 -1.23 -1.98 14.12
CA TRP A 762 -0.60 -3.27 14.40
C TRP A 762 -1.14 -4.29 13.39
N PRO A 763 -0.34 -4.78 12.43
CA PRO A 763 -0.79 -5.83 11.53
C PRO A 763 -1.15 -7.02 12.42
N GLN A 764 -2.38 -7.54 12.31
CA GLN A 764 -2.86 -8.64 13.15
C GLN A 764 -1.74 -9.68 13.32
N ARG A 765 -1.28 -9.86 14.57
CA ARG A 765 -0.33 -10.92 14.92
C ARG A 765 -0.98 -12.25 14.52
N ARG A 766 -0.68 -12.76 13.31
CA ARG A 766 -0.77 -14.21 13.08
C ARG A 766 0.28 -14.81 14.01
N LYS A 767 -0.21 -15.62 14.96
CA LYS A 767 0.51 -16.46 15.92
C LYS A 767 2.02 -16.55 15.65
N LYS A 768 2.80 -15.71 16.31
CA LYS A 768 4.23 -15.97 16.54
C LYS A 768 4.40 -16.16 18.05
N GLY A 769 4.19 -17.40 18.47
CA GLY A 769 4.62 -17.88 19.78
C GLY A 769 6.13 -18.03 19.82
N VAL A 770 6.67 -17.94 21.03
CA VAL A 770 8.06 -18.14 21.42
C VAL A 770 8.64 -19.43 20.81
N ALA A 771 9.86 -19.34 20.30
CA ALA A 771 10.54 -20.40 19.56
C ALA A 771 10.56 -21.75 20.31
N PHE A 772 9.91 -22.75 19.73
CA PHE A 772 10.29 -24.17 19.82
C PHE A 772 9.72 -24.87 18.58
N PHE A 773 10.63 -25.30 17.68
CA PHE A 773 10.39 -25.84 16.34
C PHE A 773 9.71 -24.84 15.39
N LEU A 774 10.47 -24.36 14.40
CA LEU A 774 9.90 -23.67 13.23
C LEU A 774 9.03 -24.69 12.51
N ASP A 775 7.72 -24.68 12.75
CA ASP A 775 6.83 -25.29 11.78
C ASP A 775 6.98 -24.46 10.49
N MET A 776 7.35 -25.22 9.48
CA MET A 776 8.03 -24.76 8.28
C MET A 776 6.99 -24.85 7.19
N ALA A 777 6.80 -23.80 6.39
CA ALA A 777 5.63 -23.68 5.51
C ALA A 777 5.37 -24.98 4.72
N THR A 778 4.24 -25.61 4.99
CA THR A 778 3.77 -26.81 4.29
C THR A 778 2.39 -26.54 3.70
N LEU A 779 1.93 -27.45 2.83
CA LEU A 779 0.57 -27.42 2.30
C LEU A 779 -0.22 -28.54 2.98
N SER A 780 -1.42 -28.21 3.47
CA SER A 780 -2.36 -29.19 4.00
C SER A 780 -2.71 -30.25 2.94
N GLN A 781 -3.10 -31.44 3.37
CA GLN A 781 -3.51 -32.50 2.43
C GLN A 781 -4.76 -32.07 1.65
N GLU A 782 -5.71 -31.41 2.34
CA GLU A 782 -6.90 -30.83 1.73
C GLU A 782 -6.54 -29.78 0.67
N GLY A 783 -5.52 -28.96 0.96
CA GLY A 783 -5.02 -27.95 0.03
C GLY A 783 -4.36 -28.55 -1.20
N LYS A 784 -3.54 -29.60 -1.04
CA LYS A 784 -2.97 -30.34 -2.17
C LYS A 784 -4.04 -30.98 -3.04
N GLN A 785 -5.05 -31.59 -2.43
CA GLN A 785 -6.19 -32.16 -3.15
C GLN A 785 -7.00 -31.09 -3.89
N ALA A 786 -7.17 -29.90 -3.30
CA ALA A 786 -7.84 -28.78 -3.95
C ALA A 786 -7.06 -28.28 -5.18
N LEU A 787 -5.73 -28.20 -5.07
CA LEU A 787 -4.85 -27.88 -6.21
C LEU A 787 -4.96 -28.94 -7.30
N ASP A 788 -4.92 -30.23 -6.95
CA ASP A 788 -5.06 -31.34 -7.89
C ASP A 788 -6.41 -31.29 -8.62
N ASN A 789 -7.49 -30.98 -7.89
CA ASN A 789 -8.83 -30.84 -8.47
C ASN A 789 -8.89 -29.65 -9.45
N LEU A 790 -8.34 -28.49 -9.09
CA LEU A 790 -8.33 -27.32 -9.97
C LEU A 790 -7.46 -27.57 -11.22
N ILE A 791 -6.30 -28.22 -11.07
CA ILE A 791 -5.47 -28.61 -12.21
C ILE A 791 -6.25 -29.55 -13.13
N LYS A 792 -6.91 -30.57 -12.58
CA LYS A 792 -7.74 -31.50 -13.34
C LYS A 792 -8.86 -30.77 -14.09
N GLU A 793 -9.61 -29.90 -13.43
CA GLU A 793 -10.68 -29.10 -14.03
C GLU A 793 -10.15 -28.21 -15.17
N ALA A 794 -9.02 -27.54 -14.94
CA ALA A 794 -8.39 -26.70 -15.95
C ALA A 794 -8.00 -27.51 -17.20
N LEU A 795 -7.43 -28.71 -17.02
CA LEU A 795 -7.08 -29.61 -18.12
C LEU A 795 -8.32 -30.20 -18.83
N GLU A 796 -9.36 -30.58 -18.09
CA GLU A 796 -10.63 -31.08 -18.64
C GLU A 796 -11.37 -30.01 -19.46
N SER A 797 -11.20 -28.73 -19.12
CA SER A 797 -11.77 -27.61 -19.88
C SER A 797 -11.23 -27.54 -21.31
N LYS A 798 -10.02 -28.08 -21.56
CA LYS A 798 -9.27 -27.98 -22.81
C LYS A 798 -8.99 -26.53 -23.27
N LYS A 799 -9.20 -25.54 -22.39
CA LYS A 799 -8.96 -24.11 -22.67
C LYS A 799 -7.52 -23.69 -22.40
N VAL A 800 -6.76 -24.49 -21.65
CA VAL A 800 -5.31 -24.31 -21.46
C VAL A 800 -4.57 -25.50 -22.08
N PRO A 801 -3.37 -25.28 -22.65
CA PRO A 801 -2.51 -26.38 -23.04
C PRO A 801 -1.93 -27.05 -21.79
N GLY A 802 -1.04 -28.03 -21.97
CA GLY A 802 -0.38 -28.64 -20.82
C GLY A 802 0.43 -27.61 -20.00
N PHE A 803 0.39 -27.74 -18.68
CA PHE A 803 1.07 -26.83 -17.75
C PHE A 803 1.56 -27.52 -16.49
N THR A 804 2.43 -26.84 -15.72
CA THR A 804 2.95 -27.28 -14.42
C THR A 804 2.82 -26.19 -13.36
N LEU A 805 2.71 -26.61 -12.10
CA LEU A 805 2.77 -25.79 -10.90
C LEU A 805 3.72 -26.46 -9.90
N GLY A 806 4.73 -25.72 -9.43
CA GLY A 806 5.67 -26.17 -8.41
C GLY A 806 5.74 -25.20 -7.24
N VAL A 807 5.73 -25.71 -6.02
CA VAL A 807 5.87 -24.95 -4.77
C VAL A 807 6.95 -25.58 -3.91
N SER A 808 7.89 -24.78 -3.44
CA SER A 808 8.93 -25.19 -2.52
C SER A 808 8.92 -24.33 -1.28
N ASN A 809 9.18 -24.92 -0.13
CA ASN A 809 9.72 -24.18 1.00
C ASN A 809 11.25 -24.22 0.95
N ILE A 810 11.92 -23.74 2.00
CA ILE A 810 13.37 -23.65 2.02
C ILE A 810 14.08 -25.01 2.04
N ASP A 811 13.45 -26.09 2.54
CA ASP A 811 14.12 -27.40 2.61
C ASP A 811 13.77 -28.29 1.42
N LYS A 812 12.54 -28.24 0.95
CA LYS A 812 12.03 -29.21 -0.02
C LYS A 812 10.94 -28.66 -0.91
N GLU A 813 10.81 -29.31 -2.06
CA GLU A 813 9.60 -29.25 -2.88
C GLU A 813 8.43 -29.76 -2.02
N ILE A 814 7.41 -28.92 -1.80
CA ILE A 814 6.25 -29.26 -0.96
C ILE A 814 5.04 -29.67 -1.79
N TYR A 815 5.00 -29.25 -3.06
CA TYR A 815 4.02 -29.66 -4.05
C TYR A 815 4.57 -29.46 -5.46
N PHE A 816 4.29 -30.41 -6.34
CA PHE A 816 4.54 -30.26 -7.76
C PHE A 816 3.55 -31.11 -8.53
N ASN A 817 2.79 -30.50 -9.41
CA ASN A 817 1.86 -31.22 -10.27
C ASN A 817 1.69 -30.48 -11.61
N GLY A 818 1.13 -31.17 -12.59
CA GLY A 818 0.93 -30.67 -13.94
C GLY A 818 0.34 -31.77 -14.81
N GLY A 819 0.00 -31.42 -16.04
CA GLY A 819 -0.55 -32.38 -16.98
C GLY A 819 -1.00 -31.72 -18.27
N GLY A 820 -1.68 -32.49 -19.12
CA GLY A 820 -2.15 -32.05 -20.43
C GLY A 820 -1.13 -32.28 -21.54
N PRO A 821 -1.53 -32.11 -22.81
CA PRO A 821 -0.66 -32.41 -23.93
C PRO A 821 0.48 -31.39 -24.04
N ARG A 822 1.69 -31.85 -24.38
CA ARG A 822 2.84 -30.97 -24.68
C ARG A 822 2.61 -30.13 -25.94
N VAL A 823 1.79 -30.63 -26.87
CA VAL A 823 1.40 -29.95 -28.11
C VAL A 823 -0.11 -30.07 -28.26
N PRO A 824 -0.87 -28.96 -28.35
CA PRO A 824 -2.32 -29.02 -28.51
C PRO A 824 -2.73 -29.82 -29.74
N GLY A 825 -3.65 -30.78 -29.59
CA GLY A 825 -4.18 -31.57 -30.70
C GLY A 825 -3.26 -32.70 -31.21
N ASP A 826 -2.07 -32.88 -30.64
CA ASP A 826 -1.15 -33.97 -30.97
C ASP A 826 -0.86 -34.88 -29.76
N PRO A 827 -1.59 -36.01 -29.63
CA PRO A 827 -1.37 -36.96 -28.54
C PRO A 827 -0.04 -37.72 -28.65
N SER A 828 0.64 -37.68 -29.80
CA SER A 828 1.95 -38.34 -29.98
C SER A 828 3.12 -37.54 -29.37
N GLY A 829 2.90 -36.25 -29.10
CA GLY A 829 3.87 -35.35 -28.45
C GLY A 829 4.08 -35.60 -26.95
N GLY A 830 3.31 -36.50 -26.34
CA GLY A 830 3.38 -36.81 -24.91
C GLY A 830 2.69 -35.76 -24.01
N GLU A 831 2.73 -36.01 -22.71
CA GLU A 831 2.10 -35.16 -21.69
C GLU A 831 3.12 -34.30 -20.96
N VAL A 832 2.69 -33.11 -20.54
CA VAL A 832 3.46 -32.24 -19.66
C VAL A 832 3.58 -32.90 -18.30
N ASP A 833 4.81 -33.01 -17.83
CA ASP A 833 5.20 -33.58 -16.54
C ASP A 833 6.18 -32.62 -15.83
N PRO A 834 6.55 -32.89 -14.56
CA PRO A 834 7.43 -32.01 -13.80
C PRO A 834 8.82 -31.76 -14.39
N ASP A 835 9.30 -32.67 -15.25
CA ASP A 835 10.62 -32.59 -15.88
C ASP A 835 10.53 -32.08 -17.33
N SER A 836 9.33 -31.70 -17.78
CA SER A 836 9.11 -31.08 -19.08
C SER A 836 9.81 -29.74 -19.16
N VAL A 837 10.37 -29.45 -20.33
CA VAL A 837 11.24 -28.31 -20.58
C VAL A 837 10.43 -27.20 -21.21
N PHE A 838 10.60 -25.99 -20.70
CA PHE A 838 9.93 -24.78 -21.16
C PHE A 838 10.97 -23.84 -21.76
N TRP A 839 10.59 -23.11 -22.80
CA TRP A 839 11.30 -21.89 -23.15
C TRP A 839 10.92 -20.81 -22.14
N ILE A 840 11.83 -20.50 -21.22
CA ILE A 840 11.52 -19.68 -20.02
C ILE A 840 11.55 -18.17 -20.29
N CYS A 841 11.88 -17.78 -21.53
CA CYS A 841 11.92 -16.40 -21.99
C CYS A 841 12.59 -15.48 -20.96
N SER A 842 11.86 -14.46 -20.51
CA SER A 842 12.36 -13.41 -19.61
C SER A 842 12.71 -13.86 -18.20
N GLN A 843 12.41 -15.10 -17.78
CA GLN A 843 12.98 -15.65 -16.56
C GLN A 843 14.51 -15.81 -16.65
N THR A 844 15.06 -15.87 -17.87
CA THR A 844 16.52 -15.84 -18.12
C THR A 844 17.21 -14.66 -17.42
N LYS A 845 16.52 -13.52 -17.27
CA LYS A 845 17.07 -12.28 -16.69
C LYS A 845 17.58 -12.44 -15.27
N LEU A 846 16.89 -13.24 -14.44
CA LEU A 846 17.33 -13.52 -13.08
C LEU A 846 18.68 -14.26 -13.10
N ILE A 847 18.81 -15.29 -13.93
CA ILE A 847 20.04 -16.08 -14.04
C ILE A 847 21.20 -15.22 -14.55
N THR A 848 20.94 -14.38 -15.56
CA THR A 848 21.93 -13.42 -16.07
C THR A 848 22.37 -12.42 -15.00
N ALA A 849 21.46 -11.93 -14.17
CA ALA A 849 21.80 -11.05 -13.06
C ALA A 849 22.65 -11.76 -12.01
N LEU A 850 22.31 -12.99 -11.62
CA LEU A 850 23.12 -13.77 -10.67
C LEU A 850 24.54 -14.01 -11.19
N ALA A 851 24.70 -14.27 -12.50
CA ALA A 851 26.00 -14.41 -13.14
C ALA A 851 26.79 -13.09 -13.15
N GLY A 852 26.13 -11.95 -13.42
CA GLY A 852 26.77 -10.63 -13.33
C GLY A 852 27.22 -10.31 -11.90
N LEU A 853 26.38 -10.59 -10.91
CA LEU A 853 26.71 -10.46 -9.49
C LEU A 853 27.90 -11.35 -9.11
N LYS A 854 28.04 -12.53 -9.73
CA LYS A 854 29.20 -13.40 -9.49
C LYS A 854 30.50 -12.76 -9.94
N LEU A 855 30.50 -12.06 -11.07
CA LEU A 855 31.68 -11.30 -11.53
C LEU A 855 31.98 -10.11 -10.62
N ILE A 856 30.96 -9.47 -10.04
CA ILE A 856 31.13 -8.43 -9.02
C ILE A 856 31.78 -9.00 -7.75
N GLU A 857 31.34 -10.15 -7.25
CA GLU A 857 31.98 -10.82 -6.10
C GLU A 857 33.43 -11.21 -6.36
N GLN A 858 33.75 -11.57 -7.61
CA GLN A 858 35.11 -11.87 -8.06
C GLN A 858 35.96 -10.61 -8.26
N GLY A 859 35.38 -9.40 -8.12
CA GLY A 859 36.06 -8.13 -8.35
C GLY A 859 36.44 -7.89 -9.81
N LYS A 860 35.80 -8.57 -10.76
CA LYS A 860 36.12 -8.46 -12.20
C LYS A 860 35.40 -7.29 -12.88
N ILE A 861 34.26 -6.88 -12.33
CA ILE A 861 33.51 -5.69 -12.71
C ILE A 861 32.95 -5.04 -11.44
N THR A 862 32.58 -3.77 -11.53
CA THR A 862 31.81 -3.07 -10.49
C THR A 862 30.49 -2.54 -11.03
N PHE A 863 29.56 -2.18 -10.14
CA PHE A 863 28.31 -1.55 -10.54
C PHE A 863 28.51 -0.20 -11.24
N ASP A 864 29.59 0.51 -10.93
CA ASP A 864 29.85 1.86 -11.44
C ASP A 864 30.67 1.88 -12.73
N ASP A 865 31.15 0.72 -13.18
CA ASP A 865 31.92 0.63 -14.43
C ASP A 865 31.11 1.19 -15.60
N PRO A 866 31.69 2.09 -16.43
CA PRO A 866 31.09 2.50 -17.68
C PRO A 866 30.94 1.31 -18.63
N VAL A 867 29.74 1.08 -19.16
CA VAL A 867 29.50 -0.01 -20.11
C VAL A 867 30.26 0.21 -21.42
N ALA A 868 30.57 1.47 -21.76
CA ALA A 868 31.36 1.85 -22.92
C ALA A 868 32.79 1.28 -22.91
N ASP A 869 33.36 1.01 -21.73
CA ASP A 869 34.70 0.39 -21.60
C ASP A 869 34.70 -1.03 -22.16
N TYR A 870 33.53 -1.69 -22.14
CA TYR A 870 33.32 -3.03 -22.68
C TYR A 870 32.69 -3.01 -24.06
N PHE A 871 31.80 -2.05 -24.37
CA PHE A 871 31.15 -1.95 -25.66
C PHE A 871 31.28 -0.54 -26.22
N PRO A 872 32.28 -0.25 -27.07
CA PRO A 872 32.47 1.07 -27.66
C PRO A 872 31.25 1.59 -28.43
N GLN A 873 30.39 0.70 -28.93
CA GLN A 873 29.10 1.02 -29.57
C GLN A 873 28.16 1.79 -28.63
N LEU A 874 28.31 1.64 -27.31
CA LEU A 874 27.55 2.34 -26.27
C LEU A 874 28.32 3.56 -25.70
N GLY A 875 29.43 3.98 -26.31
CA GLY A 875 30.22 5.14 -25.89
C GLY A 875 29.60 6.50 -26.28
N THR A 876 28.72 6.51 -27.29
CA THR A 876 28.02 7.73 -27.75
C THR A 876 26.53 7.46 -28.00
N PRO A 877 25.76 7.01 -26.98
CA PRO A 877 24.35 6.75 -27.17
C PRO A 877 23.55 8.05 -27.35
N VAL A 878 22.37 7.95 -27.94
CA VAL A 878 21.48 9.08 -28.17
C VAL A 878 20.14 8.87 -27.47
N ILE A 879 19.57 9.93 -26.90
CA ILE A 879 18.21 9.93 -26.37
C ILE A 879 17.24 10.23 -27.51
N VAL A 880 16.25 9.37 -27.72
CA VAL A 880 15.19 9.58 -28.72
C VAL A 880 13.98 10.26 -28.07
N ASP A 881 13.64 11.45 -28.56
CA ASP A 881 12.52 12.25 -28.01
C ASP A 881 11.17 11.86 -28.65
N ASN A 882 11.18 11.31 -29.88
CA ASN A 882 9.99 10.81 -30.57
C ASN A 882 10.37 9.73 -31.60
N LEU A 883 9.75 8.55 -31.51
CA LEU A 883 9.89 7.47 -32.49
C LEU A 883 8.74 7.58 -33.51
N SER A 884 8.90 8.49 -34.47
CA SER A 884 8.06 8.52 -35.67
C SER A 884 8.80 7.82 -36.81
N THR A 885 8.09 7.00 -37.58
CA THR A 885 8.60 6.30 -38.77
C THR A 885 8.99 7.26 -39.91
N THR A 886 8.71 8.56 -39.78
CA THR A 886 9.04 9.56 -40.82
C THR A 886 10.05 10.62 -40.38
N HIS A 887 10.16 10.93 -39.08
CA HIS A 887 11.13 11.91 -38.55
C HIS A 887 11.48 11.58 -37.08
N THR A 888 12.59 10.87 -36.84
CA THR A 888 13.09 10.63 -35.48
C THR A 888 13.99 11.78 -35.03
N THR A 889 13.60 12.50 -33.98
CA THR A 889 14.44 13.51 -33.32
C THR A 889 15.24 12.88 -32.19
N PHE A 890 16.51 13.23 -32.09
CA PHE A 890 17.41 12.70 -31.07
C PHE A 890 18.37 13.77 -30.55
N ARG A 891 18.96 13.49 -29.39
CA ARG A 891 20.02 14.29 -28.76
C ARG A 891 21.07 13.37 -28.13
N PRO A 892 22.34 13.79 -28.02
CA PRO A 892 23.34 12.99 -27.31
C PRO A 892 22.92 12.73 -25.85
N ALA A 893 23.14 11.51 -25.36
CA ALA A 893 23.04 11.22 -23.93
C ALA A 893 24.12 11.96 -23.16
N LYS A 894 23.77 12.46 -21.97
CA LYS A 894 24.70 13.18 -21.08
C LYS A 894 25.20 12.30 -19.95
N ASN A 895 24.36 11.39 -19.47
CA ASN A 895 24.73 10.49 -18.38
C ASN A 895 25.52 9.29 -18.91
N VAL A 896 26.51 8.85 -18.13
CA VAL A 896 27.25 7.62 -18.42
C VAL A 896 26.37 6.41 -18.13
N LEU A 897 26.26 5.51 -19.10
CA LEU A 897 25.59 4.22 -18.92
C LEU A 897 26.53 3.28 -18.15
N THR A 898 26.18 2.92 -16.92
CA THR A 898 26.97 2.03 -16.05
C THR A 898 26.36 0.63 -15.94
N VAL A 899 27.15 -0.33 -15.44
CA VAL A 899 26.70 -1.71 -15.20
C VAL A 899 25.47 -1.76 -14.28
N LYS A 900 25.39 -0.90 -13.26
CA LYS A 900 24.21 -0.74 -12.38
C LYS A 900 22.93 -0.49 -13.15
N HIS A 901 23.01 0.35 -14.20
CA HIS A 901 21.84 0.66 -15.01
C HIS A 901 21.31 -0.55 -15.79
N LEU A 902 22.19 -1.52 -16.11
CA LEU A 902 21.77 -2.78 -16.75
C LEU A 902 20.99 -3.68 -15.79
N PHE A 903 21.44 -3.81 -14.54
CA PHE A 903 20.75 -4.60 -13.50
C PHE A 903 19.36 -4.04 -13.15
N ASN A 904 19.25 -2.71 -13.13
CA ASN A 904 18.06 -2.04 -12.64
C ASN A 904 17.07 -1.64 -13.75
N PHE A 905 17.38 -1.98 -15.02
CA PHE A 905 16.59 -1.53 -16.19
C PHE A 905 16.41 -0.01 -16.26
N THR A 906 17.41 0.72 -15.78
CA THR A 906 17.49 2.19 -15.84
C THR A 906 18.49 2.67 -16.88
N SER A 907 18.95 1.79 -17.78
CA SER A 907 19.90 2.11 -18.85
C SER A 907 19.33 2.98 -19.96
N GLY A 908 17.99 3.01 -20.08
CA GLY A 908 17.29 3.61 -21.21
C GLY A 908 17.23 2.69 -22.44
N LEU A 909 17.90 1.52 -22.46
CA LEU A 909 17.77 0.54 -23.54
C LEU A 909 16.37 -0.07 -23.53
N PHE A 910 15.62 0.08 -24.62
CA PHE A 910 14.21 -0.27 -24.70
C PHE A 910 13.90 -1.13 -25.94
N TYR A 911 12.80 -1.89 -25.90
CA TYR A 911 12.27 -2.55 -27.09
C TYR A 911 11.52 -1.55 -27.97
N PRO A 912 11.97 -1.22 -29.20
CA PRO A 912 11.18 -0.37 -30.08
C PRO A 912 9.88 -1.07 -30.52
N LEU A 913 8.83 -0.29 -30.70
CA LEU A 913 7.55 -0.74 -31.23
C LEU A 913 7.69 -0.95 -32.75
N ASP A 914 7.82 -2.18 -33.19
CA ASP A 914 7.66 -2.56 -34.60
C ASP A 914 6.23 -3.11 -34.86
N GLU A 915 5.82 -3.24 -36.13
CA GLU A 915 4.48 -3.75 -36.49
C GLU A 915 4.16 -5.13 -35.88
N GLY A 916 5.18 -5.94 -35.59
CA GLY A 916 5.05 -7.26 -34.95
C GLY A 916 4.81 -7.17 -33.44
N ALA A 917 5.45 -6.23 -32.75
CA ALA A 917 5.25 -5.98 -31.32
C ALA A 917 3.81 -5.52 -31.00
N LEU A 918 3.18 -4.76 -31.91
CA LEU A 918 1.76 -4.37 -31.80
C LEU A 918 0.79 -5.57 -31.88
N GLN A 919 1.24 -6.70 -32.41
CA GLN A 919 0.49 -7.97 -32.49
C GLN A 919 0.96 -9.00 -31.44
N GLY A 920 1.77 -8.57 -30.46
CA GLY A 920 2.27 -9.41 -29.38
C GLY A 920 3.53 -10.22 -29.70
N GLY A 921 4.23 -9.93 -30.81
CA GLY A 921 5.48 -10.58 -31.22
C GLY A 921 6.74 -10.06 -30.53
N LEU A 922 7.85 -10.77 -30.77
CA LEU A 922 9.17 -10.36 -30.31
C LEU A 922 9.71 -9.22 -31.18
N ASN A 923 10.68 -8.46 -30.66
CA ASN A 923 11.37 -7.44 -31.44
C ASN A 923 12.34 -8.07 -32.46
N ARG A 924 12.50 -7.45 -33.64
CA ARG A 924 13.41 -7.91 -34.71
C ARG A 924 14.82 -8.29 -34.26
N ALA A 925 15.40 -7.57 -33.29
CA ALA A 925 16.75 -7.89 -32.80
C ALA A 925 16.84 -9.26 -32.09
N TYR A 926 15.73 -9.90 -31.76
CA TYR A 926 15.71 -11.27 -31.22
C TYR A 926 15.70 -12.36 -32.29
N TYR A 927 15.21 -12.09 -33.50
CA TYR A 927 15.00 -13.13 -34.53
C TYR A 927 15.68 -12.83 -35.87
N SER A 928 16.48 -11.77 -35.95
CA SER A 928 17.18 -11.42 -37.19
C SER A 928 18.12 -12.54 -37.62
N LYS A 929 17.94 -13.03 -38.86
CA LYS A 929 18.81 -14.05 -39.46
C LYS A 929 20.24 -13.57 -39.66
N ASP A 930 20.43 -12.25 -39.76
CA ASP A 930 21.73 -11.62 -40.00
C ASP A 930 22.75 -11.98 -38.89
N MET A 931 22.28 -12.11 -37.65
CA MET A 931 23.10 -12.53 -36.50
C MET A 931 23.60 -13.97 -36.59
N HIS A 932 22.96 -14.83 -37.38
CA HIS A 932 23.26 -16.26 -37.44
C HIS A 932 24.22 -16.61 -38.59
N VAL A 933 24.40 -15.69 -39.54
CA VAL A 933 25.26 -15.90 -40.72
C VAL A 933 26.56 -15.10 -40.70
N THR A 934 26.66 -14.07 -39.86
CA THR A 934 27.88 -13.27 -39.67
C THR A 934 28.93 -13.95 -38.79
N ASP A 935 30.19 -13.56 -38.93
CA ASP A 935 31.30 -13.95 -38.05
C ASP A 935 31.43 -13.03 -36.81
N ASP A 936 30.75 -11.88 -36.81
CA ASP A 936 30.67 -10.95 -35.67
C ASP A 936 29.20 -10.61 -35.32
N PRO A 937 28.49 -11.53 -34.65
CA PRO A 937 27.06 -11.38 -34.36
C PRO A 937 26.75 -10.27 -33.36
N LEU A 938 27.68 -9.95 -32.46
CA LEU A 938 27.49 -8.93 -31.43
C LEU A 938 27.49 -7.53 -32.04
N THR A 939 28.46 -7.23 -32.92
CA THR A 939 28.48 -5.96 -33.64
C THR A 939 27.24 -5.80 -34.50
N GLU A 940 26.80 -6.87 -35.17
CA GLU A 940 25.58 -6.84 -35.96
C GLU A 940 24.34 -6.57 -35.11
N TRP A 941 24.23 -7.15 -33.92
CA TRP A 941 23.14 -6.86 -32.99
C TRP A 941 23.12 -5.37 -32.57
N PHE A 942 24.27 -4.77 -32.26
CA PHE A 942 24.33 -3.34 -31.96
C PHE A 942 24.01 -2.46 -33.18
N ASN A 943 24.39 -2.88 -34.39
CA ASN A 943 24.02 -2.18 -35.63
C ASN A 943 22.50 -2.21 -35.85
N LEU A 944 21.84 -3.35 -35.57
CA LEU A 944 20.39 -3.47 -35.64
C LEU A 944 19.68 -2.52 -34.67
N LEU A 945 20.19 -2.39 -33.44
CA LEU A 945 19.63 -1.45 -32.45
C LEU A 945 19.85 0.01 -32.86
N LYS A 946 21.03 0.32 -33.38
CA LYS A 946 21.42 1.66 -33.82
C LYS A 946 20.60 2.13 -35.03
N GLY A 947 20.36 1.24 -36.00
CA GLY A 947 19.78 1.61 -37.30
C GLY A 947 20.56 2.75 -37.95
N ASP A 948 19.85 3.75 -38.46
CA ASP A 948 20.44 4.92 -39.12
C ASP A 948 20.85 6.04 -38.15
N LEU A 949 20.68 5.85 -36.84
CA LEU A 949 21.02 6.88 -35.84
C LEU A 949 22.55 6.97 -35.65
N PRO A 950 23.10 8.12 -35.24
CA PRO A 950 24.54 8.26 -35.04
C PRO A 950 25.07 7.46 -33.83
N GLY A 951 24.19 7.00 -32.94
CA GLY A 951 24.52 6.17 -31.79
C GLY A 951 23.35 5.28 -31.38
N VAL A 952 23.59 4.33 -30.46
CA VAL A 952 22.54 3.43 -29.96
C VAL A 952 21.44 4.26 -29.27
N PRO A 953 20.16 4.07 -29.62
CA PRO A 953 19.06 4.83 -29.04
C PRO A 953 18.72 4.38 -27.62
N LEU A 954 18.49 5.36 -26.74
CA LEU A 954 17.96 5.22 -25.39
C LEU A 954 16.68 6.02 -25.25
N LYS A 955 15.74 5.53 -24.44
CA LYS A 955 14.45 6.20 -24.19
C LYS A 955 14.60 7.44 -23.31
N PHE A 956 15.59 7.45 -22.42
CA PHE A 956 15.86 8.52 -21.47
C PHE A 956 17.33 8.46 -21.02
N GLU A 957 17.76 9.47 -20.27
CA GLU A 957 19.11 9.51 -19.70
C GLU A 957 19.35 8.35 -18.72
N PRO A 958 20.45 7.59 -18.85
CA PRO A 958 20.75 6.51 -17.90
C PRO A 958 20.60 6.95 -16.43
N GLY A 959 19.87 6.13 -15.67
CA GLY A 959 19.59 6.34 -14.24
C GLY A 959 18.38 7.22 -13.92
N THR A 960 17.74 7.87 -14.89
CA THR A 960 16.66 8.83 -14.58
C THR A 960 15.26 8.22 -14.49
N ASP A 961 15.03 7.07 -15.11
CA ASP A 961 13.71 6.43 -15.20
C ASP A 961 13.88 4.90 -15.43
N PHE A 962 12.78 4.16 -15.58
CA PHE A 962 12.72 2.72 -15.83
C PHE A 962 12.15 2.42 -17.22
N VAL A 963 12.79 1.51 -17.96
CA VAL A 963 12.21 0.93 -19.17
C VAL A 963 12.59 -0.52 -19.32
N TYR A 964 11.59 -1.35 -19.61
CA TYR A 964 11.81 -2.75 -19.93
C TYR A 964 12.40 -2.90 -21.34
N GLY A 965 13.50 -3.66 -21.46
CA GLY A 965 14.31 -3.67 -22.68
C GLY A 965 15.57 -4.53 -22.61
N TRP A 966 16.55 -4.16 -23.43
CA TRP A 966 17.73 -4.96 -23.74
C TRP A 966 18.82 -5.00 -22.67
N SER A 967 18.59 -4.35 -21.52
CA SER A 967 19.57 -4.25 -20.44
C SER A 967 20.16 -5.60 -20.02
N SER A 968 19.31 -6.63 -19.91
CA SER A 968 19.77 -7.98 -19.53
C SER A 968 20.54 -8.70 -20.64
N ASP A 969 20.25 -8.41 -21.92
CA ASP A 969 21.01 -9.00 -23.03
C ASP A 969 22.42 -8.41 -23.07
N VAL A 970 22.54 -7.08 -22.93
CA VAL A 970 23.84 -6.39 -22.81
C VAL A 970 24.62 -6.85 -21.58
N LEU A 971 23.95 -7.10 -20.45
CA LEU A 971 24.58 -7.70 -19.27
C LEU A 971 25.12 -9.11 -19.57
N GLY A 972 24.38 -9.92 -20.35
CA GLY A 972 24.86 -11.22 -20.84
C GLY A 972 26.13 -11.11 -21.67
N PHE A 973 26.18 -10.19 -22.64
CA PHE A 973 27.38 -9.95 -23.44
C PHE A 973 28.55 -9.47 -22.59
N LEU A 974 28.28 -8.63 -21.57
CA LEU A 974 29.31 -8.17 -20.64
C LEU A 974 29.94 -9.35 -19.90
N ILE A 975 29.12 -10.29 -19.44
CA ILE A 975 29.59 -11.52 -18.78
C ILE A 975 30.49 -12.33 -19.71
N GLU A 976 30.10 -12.52 -20.98
CA GLU A 976 30.93 -13.23 -21.96
C GLU A 976 32.28 -12.53 -22.16
N LYS A 977 32.25 -11.21 -22.37
CA LYS A 977 33.44 -10.41 -22.63
C LYS A 977 34.43 -10.41 -21.46
N VAL A 978 33.92 -10.29 -20.23
CA VAL A 978 34.75 -10.23 -19.02
C VAL A 978 35.25 -11.61 -18.61
N SER A 979 34.43 -12.65 -18.76
CA SER A 979 34.80 -14.01 -18.35
C SER A 979 35.67 -14.73 -19.38
N GLY A 980 35.60 -14.33 -20.66
CA GLY A 980 36.20 -15.06 -21.78
C GLY A 980 35.49 -16.39 -22.09
N GLN A 981 34.35 -16.67 -21.45
CA GLN A 981 33.52 -17.84 -21.69
C GLN A 981 32.27 -17.44 -22.48
N THR A 982 31.65 -18.39 -23.17
CA THR A 982 30.27 -18.17 -23.64
C THR A 982 29.32 -18.11 -22.45
N LEU A 983 28.18 -17.44 -22.61
CA LEU A 983 27.22 -17.23 -21.53
C LEU A 983 26.67 -18.57 -21.03
N ASP A 984 26.42 -19.49 -21.96
CA ASP A 984 26.01 -20.86 -21.67
C ASP A 984 27.07 -21.62 -20.85
N ALA A 985 28.36 -21.51 -21.19
CA ALA A 985 29.44 -22.14 -20.44
C ALA A 985 29.58 -21.54 -19.03
N PHE A 986 29.52 -20.21 -18.92
CA PHE A 986 29.61 -19.52 -17.64
C PHE A 986 28.45 -19.89 -16.71
N PHE A 987 27.21 -19.93 -17.22
CA PHE A 987 26.04 -20.33 -16.43
C PHE A 987 26.13 -21.79 -16.01
N LYS A 988 26.58 -22.68 -16.91
CA LYS A 988 26.81 -24.10 -16.60
C LYS A 988 27.80 -24.28 -15.47
N GLU A 989 28.93 -23.58 -15.51
CA GLU A 989 29.98 -23.69 -14.50
C GLU A 989 29.56 -23.14 -13.14
N HIS A 990 28.97 -21.94 -13.12
CA HIS A 990 28.81 -21.17 -11.88
C HIS A 990 27.40 -21.21 -11.26
N ILE A 991 26.39 -21.66 -11.99
CA ILE A 991 24.99 -21.71 -11.52
C ILE A 991 24.41 -23.11 -11.67
N PHE A 992 24.41 -23.67 -12.89
CA PHE A 992 23.65 -24.90 -13.16
C PHE A 992 24.30 -26.15 -12.60
N LYS A 993 25.61 -26.34 -12.80
CA LYS A 993 26.34 -27.51 -12.25
C LYS A 993 26.31 -27.54 -10.72
N PRO A 994 26.55 -26.42 -9.99
CA PRO A 994 26.39 -26.40 -8.53
C PRO A 994 24.99 -26.78 -8.04
N LEU A 995 23.95 -26.48 -8.81
CA LEU A 995 22.56 -26.73 -8.43
C LEU A 995 21.95 -28.00 -9.06
N GLY A 996 22.72 -28.72 -9.88
CA GLY A 996 22.23 -29.88 -10.63
C GLY A 996 21.05 -29.55 -11.54
N MET A 997 21.13 -28.45 -12.28
CA MET A 997 20.11 -28.01 -13.25
C MET A 997 20.49 -28.43 -14.67
N GLU A 998 19.52 -28.91 -15.44
CA GLU A 998 19.66 -29.22 -16.88
C GLU A 998 19.16 -28.05 -17.73
N THR A 999 19.65 -26.85 -17.42
CA THR A 999 19.28 -25.61 -18.10
C THR A 999 20.33 -25.23 -19.13
N SER A 1000 19.92 -24.75 -20.31
CA SER A 1000 20.83 -24.47 -21.42
C SER A 1000 20.24 -23.45 -22.38
N PHE A 1001 21.09 -22.65 -23.04
CA PHE A 1001 20.69 -21.87 -24.22
C PHE A 1001 20.52 -22.75 -25.45
N ASN A 1002 21.35 -23.79 -25.55
CA ASN A 1002 21.30 -24.76 -26.64
C ASN A 1002 20.24 -25.80 -26.35
N LEU A 1003 19.27 -25.95 -27.25
CA LEU A 1003 18.27 -27.01 -27.20
C LEU A 1003 18.93 -28.34 -27.60
N THR A 1004 19.49 -29.06 -26.62
CA THR A 1004 20.11 -30.36 -26.85
C THR A 1004 19.06 -31.41 -27.21
N PRO A 1005 19.43 -32.54 -27.86
CA PRO A 1005 18.50 -33.62 -28.17
C PRO A 1005 17.70 -34.13 -26.95
N GLU A 1006 18.29 -34.07 -25.75
CA GLU A 1006 17.66 -34.46 -24.49
C GLU A 1006 16.63 -33.43 -24.00
N LEU A 1007 16.88 -32.14 -24.20
CA LEU A 1007 15.93 -31.07 -23.88
C LEU A 1007 14.80 -31.00 -24.89
N GLU A 1008 15.11 -31.18 -26.18
CA GLU A 1008 14.15 -31.17 -27.27
C GLU A 1008 13.06 -32.25 -27.09
N LYS A 1009 13.45 -33.46 -26.67
CA LYS A 1009 12.51 -34.57 -26.36
C LYS A 1009 11.50 -34.26 -25.26
N ARG A 1010 11.79 -33.29 -24.39
CA ARG A 1010 10.95 -32.88 -23.26
C ARG A 1010 10.34 -31.50 -23.46
N LEU A 1011 10.62 -30.83 -24.58
CA LEU A 1011 10.19 -29.47 -24.83
C LEU A 1011 8.65 -29.43 -24.94
N VAL A 1012 8.04 -28.54 -24.16
CA VAL A 1012 6.63 -28.18 -24.33
C VAL A 1012 6.52 -27.25 -25.54
N GLY A 1013 5.67 -27.63 -26.49
CA GLY A 1013 5.46 -26.87 -27.71
C GLY A 1013 4.77 -25.55 -27.42
N LEU A 1014 5.16 -24.50 -28.16
CA LEU A 1014 4.45 -23.23 -28.09
C LEU A 1014 3.06 -23.40 -28.67
N SER A 1015 2.06 -22.88 -27.96
CA SER A 1015 0.66 -22.88 -28.38
C SER A 1015 0.24 -21.48 -28.80
N TRP A 1016 -0.66 -21.39 -29.77
CA TRP A 1016 -1.32 -20.16 -30.19
C TRP A 1016 -2.80 -20.23 -29.82
N ARG A 1017 -3.33 -19.17 -29.19
CA ARG A 1017 -4.76 -19.00 -28.97
C ARG A 1017 -5.36 -18.16 -30.10
N GLU A 1018 -6.28 -18.77 -30.81
CA GLU A 1018 -7.05 -18.10 -31.86
C GLU A 1018 -8.09 -17.14 -31.27
N LYS A 1019 -8.57 -16.21 -32.09
CA LYS A 1019 -9.59 -15.23 -31.68
C LYS A 1019 -10.90 -15.87 -31.20
N ASP A 1020 -11.20 -17.09 -31.65
CA ASP A 1020 -12.36 -17.88 -31.21
C ASP A 1020 -12.12 -18.62 -29.88
N GLY A 1021 -10.93 -18.47 -29.28
CA GLY A 1021 -10.52 -19.09 -28.03
C GLY A 1021 -9.88 -20.47 -28.17
N SER A 1022 -9.87 -21.06 -29.37
CA SER A 1022 -9.27 -22.37 -29.62
C SER A 1022 -7.75 -22.36 -29.51
N LEU A 1023 -7.17 -23.50 -29.13
CA LEU A 1023 -5.72 -23.69 -28.99
C LEU A 1023 -5.18 -24.53 -30.15
N VAL A 1024 -4.17 -23.99 -30.82
CA VAL A 1024 -3.48 -24.68 -31.92
C VAL A 1024 -1.97 -24.69 -31.68
N PRO A 1025 -1.22 -25.65 -32.26
CA PRO A 1025 0.23 -25.58 -32.28
C PRO A 1025 0.72 -24.28 -32.93
N PHE A 1026 1.72 -23.64 -32.33
CA PHE A 1026 2.37 -22.48 -32.91
C PHE A 1026 3.12 -22.89 -34.19
N THR A 1027 2.58 -22.47 -35.33
CA THR A 1027 3.02 -22.72 -36.70
C THR A 1027 3.00 -21.41 -37.50
N ASN A 1028 4.17 -20.76 -37.61
CA ASN A 1028 4.39 -19.56 -38.42
C ASN A 1028 3.52 -18.33 -38.11
N GLN A 1029 2.87 -18.24 -36.94
CA GLN A 1029 2.07 -17.05 -36.57
C GLN A 1029 2.96 -15.83 -36.33
N LEU A 1030 4.12 -16.02 -35.68
CA LEU A 1030 5.10 -14.97 -35.41
C LEU A 1030 6.53 -15.51 -35.55
N THR A 1031 7.47 -14.62 -35.86
CA THR A 1031 8.90 -14.98 -35.85
C THR A 1031 9.41 -14.94 -34.41
N ILE A 1032 10.16 -15.97 -34.03
CA ILE A 1032 10.77 -16.10 -32.70
C ILE A 1032 12.29 -16.28 -32.82
N ILE A 1033 12.99 -16.32 -31.69
CA ILE A 1033 14.44 -16.54 -31.65
C ILE A 1033 14.87 -17.80 -32.42
N GLU A 1034 16.09 -17.81 -32.97
CA GLU A 1034 16.70 -19.02 -33.53
C GLU A 1034 16.83 -20.10 -32.45
N ARG A 1035 16.41 -21.32 -32.79
CA ARG A 1035 16.38 -22.47 -31.87
C ARG A 1035 17.35 -23.57 -32.29
N ASP A 1036 17.83 -23.54 -33.52
CA ASP A 1036 18.79 -24.51 -34.04
C ASP A 1036 20.16 -24.28 -33.37
N PRO A 1037 20.64 -25.21 -32.52
CA PRO A 1037 21.90 -25.05 -31.81
C PRO A 1037 23.10 -24.96 -32.75
N THR A 1038 22.99 -25.43 -34.00
CA THR A 1038 24.06 -25.31 -35.00
C THR A 1038 24.16 -23.91 -35.61
N LYS A 1039 23.11 -23.09 -35.48
CA LYS A 1039 23.04 -21.72 -36.00
C LYS A 1039 23.08 -20.65 -34.90
N LEU A 1040 22.90 -21.03 -33.64
CA LEU A 1040 22.92 -20.12 -32.51
C LEU A 1040 24.35 -19.60 -32.27
N LYS A 1041 24.63 -18.37 -32.72
CA LYS A 1041 25.93 -17.70 -32.56
C LYS A 1041 25.98 -16.66 -31.43
N LEU A 1042 24.84 -16.30 -30.85
CA LEU A 1042 24.72 -15.26 -29.83
C LEU A 1042 23.76 -15.71 -28.71
N HIS A 1043 24.21 -15.68 -27.45
CA HIS A 1043 23.38 -16.04 -26.30
C HIS A 1043 22.67 -14.83 -25.72
N LEU A 1044 21.35 -14.80 -25.85
CA LEU A 1044 20.52 -13.66 -25.44
C LEU A 1044 20.13 -13.76 -23.95
N GLY A 1045 20.90 -13.10 -23.09
CA GLY A 1045 20.71 -13.10 -21.62
C GLY A 1045 19.36 -12.56 -21.12
N GLY A 1046 18.54 -12.00 -22.00
CA GLY A 1046 17.19 -11.53 -21.70
C GLY A 1046 16.07 -12.54 -21.98
N ILE A 1047 16.31 -13.59 -22.79
CA ILE A 1047 15.23 -14.48 -23.28
C ILE A 1047 15.64 -15.93 -23.61
N GLY A 1048 16.92 -16.24 -23.73
CA GLY A 1048 17.40 -17.40 -24.50
C GLY A 1048 17.39 -18.77 -23.83
N LEU A 1049 17.05 -18.91 -22.54
CA LEU A 1049 17.17 -20.20 -21.84
C LEU A 1049 15.98 -21.14 -22.03
N TYR A 1050 16.30 -22.44 -22.00
CA TYR A 1050 15.37 -23.55 -21.85
C TYR A 1050 15.61 -24.23 -20.51
N SER A 1051 14.55 -24.43 -19.72
CA SER A 1051 14.64 -25.06 -18.40
C SER A 1051 13.34 -25.79 -18.05
N SER A 1052 13.44 -26.84 -17.23
CA SER A 1052 12.27 -27.34 -16.50
C SER A 1052 11.87 -26.35 -15.39
N MET A 1053 10.59 -26.32 -15.04
CA MET A 1053 10.12 -25.55 -13.89
C MET A 1053 10.68 -26.11 -12.57
N ARG A 1054 10.91 -27.41 -12.49
CA ARG A 1054 11.55 -28.05 -11.33
C ARG A 1054 13.00 -27.59 -11.13
N ASP A 1055 13.80 -27.47 -12.19
CA ASP A 1055 15.15 -26.91 -12.10
C ASP A 1055 15.13 -25.44 -11.68
N TYR A 1056 14.20 -24.66 -12.26
CA TYR A 1056 14.06 -23.26 -11.87
C TYR A 1056 13.63 -23.13 -10.39
N LEU A 1057 12.78 -24.03 -9.89
CA LEU A 1057 12.40 -24.07 -8.47
C LEU A 1057 13.58 -24.43 -7.55
N LYS A 1058 14.53 -25.27 -7.99
CA LYS A 1058 15.80 -25.51 -7.26
C LYS A 1058 16.58 -24.21 -7.10
N LEU A 1059 16.69 -23.41 -8.17
CA LEU A 1059 17.35 -22.10 -8.14
C LEU A 1059 16.67 -21.17 -7.12
N LEU A 1060 15.35 -21.03 -7.18
CA LEU A 1060 14.62 -20.15 -6.25
C LEU A 1060 14.75 -20.61 -4.80
N ARG A 1061 14.67 -21.92 -4.55
CA ARG A 1061 14.93 -22.49 -3.21
C ARG A 1061 16.35 -22.18 -2.75
N HIS A 1062 17.35 -22.32 -3.61
CA HIS A 1062 18.73 -22.00 -3.26
C HIS A 1062 18.90 -20.51 -2.91
N ILE A 1063 18.29 -19.60 -3.68
CA ILE A 1063 18.27 -18.16 -3.37
C ILE A 1063 17.65 -17.90 -1.99
N MET A 1064 16.55 -18.56 -1.66
CA MET A 1064 15.95 -18.47 -0.33
C MET A 1064 16.89 -19.00 0.76
N GLN A 1065 17.55 -20.14 0.51
CA GLN A 1065 18.47 -20.76 1.47
C GLN A 1065 19.62 -19.82 1.81
N ILE A 1066 20.28 -19.23 0.82
CA ILE A 1066 21.47 -18.40 1.03
C ILE A 1066 21.16 -16.96 1.48
N ASN A 1067 19.89 -16.57 1.56
CA ASN A 1067 19.49 -15.26 2.09
C ASN A 1067 19.22 -15.33 3.60
N GLU A 1068 20.23 -15.01 4.42
CA GLU A 1068 20.21 -15.13 5.88
C GLU A 1068 19.24 -14.16 6.58
N GLU A 1069 18.76 -13.10 5.91
CA GLU A 1069 17.73 -12.21 6.46
C GLU A 1069 16.32 -12.78 6.32
N MET A 1070 16.11 -13.82 5.49
CA MET A 1070 14.83 -14.51 5.45
C MET A 1070 14.62 -15.31 6.73
N LYS A 1071 13.37 -15.39 7.19
CA LYS A 1071 12.98 -16.11 8.42
C LYS A 1071 13.46 -17.57 8.50
N ALA A 1072 13.88 -18.16 7.38
CA ALA A 1072 14.38 -19.52 7.29
C ALA A 1072 15.75 -19.64 6.58
N GLY A 1073 16.38 -18.51 6.25
CA GLY A 1073 17.71 -18.46 5.62
C GLY A 1073 18.77 -19.16 6.45
N ARG A 1074 19.77 -19.73 5.80
CA ARG A 1074 20.88 -20.46 6.43
C ARG A 1074 22.16 -20.34 5.64
N SER A 1075 23.28 -20.51 6.32
CA SER A 1075 24.55 -20.71 5.64
C SER A 1075 24.52 -22.03 4.87
N VAL A 1076 24.74 -21.98 3.56
CA VAL A 1076 24.83 -23.16 2.68
C VAL A 1076 26.31 -23.36 2.33
N PRO A 1077 26.85 -24.59 2.42
CA PRO A 1077 28.19 -24.88 1.90
C PRO A 1077 28.28 -24.56 0.40
N ASP A 1078 29.33 -23.86 -0.01
CA ASP A 1078 29.62 -23.49 -1.40
C ASP A 1078 28.44 -22.80 -2.13
N PRO A 1079 27.92 -21.66 -1.61
CA PRO A 1079 26.77 -21.02 -2.22
C PRO A 1079 27.15 -20.35 -3.55
N ILE A 1080 26.24 -20.35 -4.53
CA ILE A 1080 26.47 -19.70 -5.83
C ILE A 1080 26.87 -18.22 -5.69
N LEU A 1081 26.35 -17.53 -4.67
CA LEU A 1081 26.65 -16.16 -4.27
C LEU A 1081 26.62 -16.03 -2.74
N LYS A 1082 27.29 -15.02 -2.20
CA LYS A 1082 27.25 -14.65 -0.78
C LYS A 1082 25.87 -14.09 -0.40
N SER A 1083 25.55 -14.18 0.89
CA SER A 1083 24.25 -13.71 1.41
C SER A 1083 24.05 -12.22 1.17
N GLU A 1084 25.09 -11.41 1.39
CA GLU A 1084 25.03 -9.95 1.24
C GLU A 1084 24.78 -9.54 -0.21
N THR A 1085 25.33 -10.29 -1.17
CA THR A 1085 25.15 -10.05 -2.60
C THR A 1085 23.72 -10.37 -3.03
N ILE A 1086 23.17 -11.50 -2.58
CA ILE A 1086 21.80 -11.92 -2.90
C ILE A 1086 20.75 -10.95 -2.38
N ARG A 1087 21.00 -10.28 -1.26
CA ARG A 1087 20.10 -9.24 -0.71
C ARG A 1087 19.80 -8.13 -1.72
N SER A 1088 20.71 -7.85 -2.67
CA SER A 1088 20.50 -6.84 -3.73
C SER A 1088 19.26 -7.09 -4.59
N ILE A 1089 18.73 -8.31 -4.64
CA ILE A 1089 17.45 -8.64 -5.29
C ILE A 1089 16.25 -7.97 -4.59
N TRP A 1090 16.35 -7.71 -3.28
CA TRP A 1090 15.30 -7.11 -2.46
C TRP A 1090 15.58 -5.67 -2.08
N VAL A 1091 16.66 -5.06 -2.59
CA VAL A 1091 16.97 -3.64 -2.34
C VAL A 1091 16.27 -2.79 -3.40
N PRO A 1092 15.31 -1.91 -3.02
CA PRO A 1092 14.69 -0.96 -3.93
C PRO A 1092 15.72 -0.12 -4.71
N ALA A 1093 15.70 -0.20 -6.04
CA ALA A 1093 16.69 0.45 -6.89
C ALA A 1093 16.17 1.63 -7.72
N LEU A 1094 14.85 1.71 -7.94
CA LEU A 1094 14.24 2.80 -8.74
C LEU A 1094 14.00 4.08 -7.94
N ASN A 1095 14.09 5.22 -8.63
CA ASN A 1095 13.58 6.50 -8.17
C ASN A 1095 12.07 6.60 -8.42
N GLU A 1096 11.44 7.71 -8.03
CA GLU A 1096 9.99 7.93 -8.17
C GLU A 1096 9.50 7.81 -9.62
N ALA A 1097 10.24 8.37 -10.59
CA ALA A 1097 9.89 8.26 -12.01
C ALA A 1097 9.94 6.81 -12.50
N GLY A 1098 10.99 6.07 -12.14
CA GLY A 1098 11.14 4.66 -12.49
C GLY A 1098 10.07 3.79 -11.83
N VAL A 1099 9.74 4.04 -10.56
CA VAL A 1099 8.61 3.36 -9.87
C VAL A 1099 7.33 3.60 -10.65
N LYS A 1100 7.04 4.85 -11.03
CA LYS A 1100 5.86 5.18 -11.82
C LYS A 1100 5.85 4.42 -13.16
N SER A 1101 6.94 4.46 -13.92
CA SER A 1101 7.05 3.78 -15.22
C SER A 1101 6.90 2.25 -15.13
N LEU A 1102 7.48 1.62 -14.10
CA LEU A 1102 7.30 0.19 -13.83
C LEU A 1102 5.83 -0.14 -13.53
N ASN A 1103 5.19 0.65 -12.66
CA ASN A 1103 3.80 0.42 -12.30
C ASN A 1103 2.87 0.67 -13.49
N ASP A 1104 3.08 1.73 -14.28
CA ASP A 1104 2.32 2.02 -15.51
C ASP A 1104 2.36 0.86 -16.52
N MET A 1105 3.53 0.22 -16.67
CA MET A 1105 3.67 -0.99 -17.51
C MET A 1105 2.81 -2.15 -16.98
N TYR A 1106 2.72 -2.32 -15.67
CA TYR A 1106 1.95 -3.40 -15.03
C TYR A 1106 0.45 -3.13 -14.89
N ILE A 1107 0.01 -1.87 -14.88
CA ILE A 1107 -1.41 -1.48 -14.86
C ILE A 1107 -2.18 -2.18 -15.99
N LEU A 1108 -1.61 -2.19 -17.21
CA LEU A 1108 -2.25 -2.79 -18.39
C LEU A 1108 -2.40 -4.33 -18.29
N SER A 1109 -1.68 -4.97 -17.37
CA SER A 1109 -1.72 -6.42 -17.16
C SER A 1109 -2.74 -6.87 -16.10
N GLY A 1110 -3.44 -5.93 -15.44
CA GLY A 1110 -4.53 -6.24 -14.49
C GLY A 1110 -4.09 -6.74 -13.10
N PHE A 1111 -2.84 -6.47 -12.69
CA PHE A 1111 -2.34 -6.81 -11.34
C PHE A 1111 -2.47 -5.61 -10.36
N PRO A 1112 -2.55 -5.86 -9.04
CA PRO A 1112 -2.46 -4.78 -8.05
C PRO A 1112 -1.11 -4.04 -8.17
N VAL A 1113 -1.15 -2.72 -8.24
CA VAL A 1113 0.04 -1.89 -8.49
C VAL A 1113 0.56 -1.23 -7.22
N SER A 1114 1.74 -1.68 -6.81
CA SER A 1114 2.65 -1.03 -5.86
C SER A 1114 3.96 -1.82 -5.93
N LEU A 1115 4.78 -1.51 -6.93
CA LEU A 1115 5.99 -2.27 -7.28
C LEU A 1115 7.25 -1.42 -7.17
N GLN A 1116 8.32 -2.06 -6.72
CA GLN A 1116 9.71 -1.63 -6.87
C GLN A 1116 10.46 -2.62 -7.78
N TRP A 1117 11.70 -2.30 -8.12
CA TRP A 1117 12.64 -3.16 -8.82
C TRP A 1117 13.91 -3.32 -8.00
N GLY A 1118 14.26 -4.57 -7.68
CA GLY A 1118 15.59 -4.87 -7.16
C GLY A 1118 16.56 -5.25 -8.25
N THR A 1119 17.54 -6.08 -7.94
CA THR A 1119 18.44 -6.61 -8.97
C THR A 1119 17.72 -7.68 -9.80
N ALA A 1120 17.16 -7.28 -10.94
CA ALA A 1120 16.49 -8.09 -11.96
C ALA A 1120 15.09 -8.67 -11.67
N MET A 1121 14.49 -8.38 -10.53
CA MET A 1121 13.10 -8.76 -10.22
C MET A 1121 12.28 -7.59 -9.72
N ALA A 1122 10.97 -7.63 -9.99
CA ALA A 1122 10.03 -6.73 -9.36
C ALA A 1122 9.80 -7.15 -7.90
N ILE A 1123 9.78 -6.16 -7.00
CA ILE A 1123 9.50 -6.32 -5.57
C ILE A 1123 8.10 -5.78 -5.30
N ASN A 1124 7.29 -6.58 -4.60
CA ASN A 1124 5.96 -6.17 -4.22
C ASN A 1124 5.99 -5.29 -2.96
N GLU A 1125 5.51 -4.05 -3.04
CA GLU A 1125 5.52 -3.10 -1.91
C GLU A 1125 4.27 -3.15 -1.03
N GLN A 1126 3.32 -4.03 -1.37
CA GLN A 1126 2.09 -4.24 -0.61
C GLN A 1126 1.66 -5.72 -0.58
N ASP A 1127 0.81 -6.07 0.37
CA ASP A 1127 0.17 -7.38 0.38
C ASP A 1127 -0.82 -7.49 -0.78
N TRP A 1128 -0.75 -8.59 -1.55
CA TRP A 1128 -1.81 -8.92 -2.49
C TRP A 1128 -2.90 -9.70 -1.75
N PRO A 1129 -4.18 -9.29 -1.84
CA PRO A 1129 -5.27 -9.99 -1.17
C PRO A 1129 -5.26 -11.48 -1.51
N GLN A 1130 -5.25 -12.32 -0.47
CA GLN A 1130 -5.26 -13.79 -0.55
C GLN A 1130 -4.08 -14.42 -1.32
N ARG A 1131 -3.05 -13.63 -1.64
CA ARG A 1131 -1.92 -14.02 -2.48
C ARG A 1131 -0.59 -13.59 -1.82
N ARG A 1132 0.47 -13.45 -2.64
CA ARG A 1132 1.81 -13.04 -2.22
C ARG A 1132 1.86 -11.78 -1.36
N LYS A 1133 2.80 -11.78 -0.42
CA LYS A 1133 2.96 -10.72 0.58
C LYS A 1133 3.90 -9.62 0.14
N LYS A 1134 3.82 -8.48 0.83
CA LYS A 1134 4.84 -7.42 0.72
C LYS A 1134 6.23 -8.02 0.87
N GLY A 1135 7.16 -7.56 0.05
CA GLY A 1135 8.54 -8.04 -0.04
C GLY A 1135 8.72 -9.27 -0.94
N SER A 1136 7.65 -9.80 -1.56
CA SER A 1136 7.81 -10.88 -2.54
C SER A 1136 8.50 -10.37 -3.81
N ALA A 1137 9.50 -11.10 -4.30
CA ALA A 1137 10.19 -10.80 -5.55
C ALA A 1137 9.73 -11.74 -6.66
N PHE A 1138 9.43 -11.23 -7.85
CA PHE A 1138 8.82 -12.01 -8.92
C PHE A 1138 9.19 -11.52 -10.32
N TRP A 1139 9.07 -12.44 -11.29
CA TRP A 1139 9.07 -12.11 -12.72
C TRP A 1139 8.39 -13.21 -13.55
N GLY A 1140 8.19 -12.94 -14.84
CA GLY A 1140 7.53 -13.85 -15.78
C GLY A 1140 8.20 -13.90 -17.15
N GLY A 1141 7.78 -14.85 -17.97
CA GLY A 1141 8.24 -15.09 -19.34
C GLY A 1141 7.13 -14.85 -20.35
N TRP A 1142 7.49 -14.32 -21.52
CA TRP A 1142 6.56 -14.02 -22.61
C TRP A 1142 5.64 -15.19 -22.97
N ALA A 1143 6.18 -16.41 -23.01
CA ALA A 1143 5.44 -17.62 -23.37
C ALA A 1143 4.58 -18.23 -22.22
N GLY A 1144 4.50 -17.59 -21.05
CA GLY A 1144 3.56 -18.01 -19.99
C GLY A 1144 4.16 -18.61 -18.73
N THR A 1145 5.48 -18.70 -18.64
CA THR A 1145 6.16 -19.15 -17.41
C THR A 1145 6.19 -18.04 -16.36
N ASP A 1146 5.87 -18.30 -15.09
CA ASP A 1146 5.93 -17.33 -13.99
C ASP A 1146 6.71 -17.88 -12.79
N HIS A 1147 7.30 -16.98 -11.98
CA HIS A 1147 7.87 -17.35 -10.69
C HIS A 1147 7.78 -16.23 -9.65
N PHE A 1148 7.85 -16.61 -8.37
CA PHE A 1148 8.11 -15.67 -7.28
C PHE A 1148 8.79 -16.34 -6.08
N ILE A 1149 9.39 -15.51 -5.24
CA ILE A 1149 9.86 -15.84 -3.89
C ILE A 1149 9.11 -14.95 -2.90
N ASP A 1150 8.43 -15.56 -1.93
CA ASP A 1150 7.76 -14.87 -0.82
C ASP A 1150 8.55 -15.10 0.48
N PRO A 1151 9.39 -14.13 0.90
CA PRO A 1151 10.19 -14.26 2.12
C PRO A 1151 9.34 -14.24 3.39
N THR A 1152 8.12 -13.68 3.34
CA THR A 1152 7.25 -13.57 4.51
C THR A 1152 6.70 -14.93 4.91
N ASN A 1153 6.31 -15.74 3.93
CA ASN A 1153 5.80 -17.10 4.12
C ASN A 1153 6.86 -18.18 3.91
N GLY A 1154 8.06 -17.84 3.44
CA GLY A 1154 9.14 -18.79 3.25
C GLY A 1154 8.86 -19.81 2.16
N ILE A 1155 8.24 -19.37 1.05
CA ILE A 1155 7.96 -20.20 -0.12
C ILE A 1155 8.48 -19.60 -1.41
N ALA A 1156 8.79 -20.46 -2.38
CA ALA A 1156 8.96 -20.12 -3.78
C ALA A 1156 7.93 -20.88 -4.62
N LEU A 1157 7.50 -20.26 -5.71
CA LEU A 1157 6.54 -20.85 -6.65
C LEU A 1157 7.03 -20.66 -8.08
N VAL A 1158 6.81 -21.69 -8.89
CA VAL A 1158 6.97 -21.67 -10.35
C VAL A 1158 5.68 -22.14 -11.02
N PHE A 1159 5.37 -21.55 -12.16
CA PHE A 1159 4.27 -21.98 -13.03
C PHE A 1159 4.79 -22.03 -14.46
N GLY A 1160 4.54 -23.12 -15.16
CA GLY A 1160 5.04 -23.33 -16.52
C GLY A 1160 3.91 -23.65 -17.48
N VAL A 1161 3.71 -22.79 -18.48
CA VAL A 1161 2.88 -23.05 -19.67
C VAL A 1161 3.60 -22.44 -20.89
N GLN A 1162 3.24 -22.88 -22.10
CA GLN A 1162 3.75 -22.34 -23.38
C GLN A 1162 2.58 -21.88 -24.27
N ILE A 1163 2.16 -20.63 -24.12
CA ILE A 1163 0.99 -20.06 -24.83
C ILE A 1163 1.23 -18.61 -25.29
N THR A 1164 0.69 -18.29 -26.47
CA THR A 1164 0.73 -16.97 -27.16
C THR A 1164 -0.62 -16.65 -27.84
N PRO A 1165 -0.98 -15.39 -28.20
CA PRO A 1165 -0.21 -14.14 -28.05
C PRO A 1165 0.19 -13.87 -26.61
N ALA A 1166 1.25 -13.07 -26.42
CA ALA A 1166 2.00 -12.89 -25.17
C ALA A 1166 1.18 -13.20 -23.90
N SER A 1167 1.68 -14.05 -23.02
CA SER A 1167 0.86 -14.67 -21.96
C SER A 1167 0.15 -13.71 -20.99
N TRP A 1168 0.57 -12.45 -20.88
CA TRP A 1168 -0.13 -11.40 -20.14
C TRP A 1168 -1.38 -10.87 -20.87
N ALA A 1169 -1.58 -11.23 -22.14
CA ALA A 1169 -2.77 -10.98 -22.94
C ALA A 1169 -3.70 -12.21 -23.01
N ASP A 1170 -3.24 -13.40 -22.57
CA ASP A 1170 -4.06 -14.61 -22.56
C ASP A 1170 -5.06 -14.60 -21.40
N GLU A 1171 -6.34 -14.40 -21.70
CA GLU A 1171 -7.40 -14.27 -20.69
C GLU A 1171 -7.52 -15.52 -19.80
N VAL A 1172 -7.38 -16.72 -20.37
CA VAL A 1172 -7.53 -17.97 -19.62
C VAL A 1172 -6.39 -18.15 -18.61
N LYS A 1173 -5.15 -17.87 -19.01
CA LYS A 1173 -3.99 -17.90 -18.09
C LYS A 1173 -4.08 -16.82 -17.02
N ARG A 1174 -4.57 -15.62 -17.39
CA ARG A 1174 -4.81 -14.52 -16.44
C ARG A 1174 -5.81 -14.86 -15.35
N GLU A 1175 -6.76 -15.76 -15.62
CA GLU A 1175 -7.68 -16.27 -14.60
C GLU A 1175 -7.12 -17.45 -13.82
N LEU A 1176 -6.46 -18.40 -14.50
CA LEU A 1176 -6.03 -19.66 -13.89
C LEU A 1176 -4.89 -19.46 -12.89
N PHE A 1177 -3.84 -18.71 -13.27
CA PHE A 1177 -2.65 -18.59 -12.41
C PHE A 1177 -2.94 -17.90 -11.07
N PRO A 1178 -3.69 -16.78 -11.01
CA PRO A 1178 -4.11 -16.20 -9.73
C PRO A 1178 -4.91 -17.14 -8.84
N LYS A 1179 -5.83 -17.93 -9.40
CA LYS A 1179 -6.61 -18.92 -8.63
C LYS A 1179 -5.74 -20.02 -8.05
N LEU A 1180 -4.77 -20.52 -8.83
CA LEU A 1180 -3.77 -21.48 -8.34
C LEU A 1180 -2.94 -20.88 -7.21
N GLU A 1181 -2.49 -19.63 -7.34
CA GLU A 1181 -1.76 -18.93 -6.29
C GLU A 1181 -2.62 -18.75 -5.03
N GLU A 1182 -3.86 -18.27 -5.15
CA GLU A 1182 -4.80 -18.12 -4.02
C GLU A 1182 -5.00 -19.44 -3.26
N LEU A 1183 -5.17 -20.55 -3.99
CA LEU A 1183 -5.27 -21.87 -3.37
C LEU A 1183 -3.99 -22.30 -2.67
N VAL A 1184 -2.82 -22.03 -3.24
CA VAL A 1184 -1.53 -22.28 -2.54
C VAL A 1184 -1.53 -21.52 -1.22
N TYR A 1185 -1.86 -20.23 -1.21
CA TYR A 1185 -1.89 -19.43 0.02
C TYR A 1185 -2.97 -19.87 1.02
N ALA A 1186 -4.13 -20.30 0.55
CA ALA A 1186 -5.17 -20.87 1.40
C ALA A 1186 -4.77 -22.22 2.01
N ALA A 1187 -3.95 -23.00 1.30
CA ALA A 1187 -3.45 -24.30 1.71
C ALA A 1187 -2.23 -24.24 2.65
N LEU A 1188 -1.59 -23.08 2.80
CA LEU A 1188 -0.42 -22.92 3.66
C LEU A 1188 -0.78 -23.18 5.13
N THR A 1189 -0.13 -24.18 5.71
CA THR A 1189 -0.12 -24.45 7.14
C THR A 1189 1.21 -24.00 7.70
N SER A 1190 1.15 -23.10 8.70
CA SER A 1190 2.31 -22.63 9.45
C SER A 1190 2.71 -23.66 10.47
#